data_AF-A0A928NCJ1-F1
#
_entry.id   AF-A0A928NCJ1-F1
#
_cell.length_a   1.000
_cell.length_b   1.000
_cell.length_c   1.000
_cell.angle_alpha   90.00
_cell.angle_beta   90.00
_cell.angle_gamma   90.00
#
_symmetry.space_group_name_H-M   'P 1'
#
loop_
_entity.id
_entity.type
_entity.pdbx_description
1 polymer ?
#
loop_
_entity_poly.entity_id
_entity_poly.type
_entity_poly.pdbx_seq_one_letter_code
_entity_poly.pdbx_strand_id
1 'polypeptide(L)'
;MKKFCSWFLVFILIFSLLNVNVFSADVIKGDKVLSFDDFKKANFVFGQGGSTAVNSDGSFTVKVEGVTTSNASSIARMDGFMNGKCADGDVMTLSFTARLTSGGENGKGAIQVQQEVPKVYTKCLFEKFEISSDWQTYTFTYTANKAASNFAVRLGFYVQTIEFKDFCVYNGGQPSDDRLKMVEIFSDGMVLQRGKPIPVWGHSSDEGGNVTVTLGDKTVTTTVSNGEWRTELPAFTKATGLTMTVKDSVETLTFKDVAIGDVILLMGQSNMAFQMKKAYGCEDIIKDASSCDIRRYRQEAVGSYTKMDDNMNGSWIKSDENTVLNYEAVGYIAAYQLAKKHNVTIGLLGCNKGSSLIETFMDYDLFTTRDNYKVTIDLYNTKKDKNDDWWVQVPSGLYNQMIHPFIPYAISSAVWYQGEANATRSELYAYQIYDLINDYRQKFNSPDMPFVVVQLAPYSKKDHKDINQVFLDTHKRMDNVAVVSTANEGPKGYTDEEEIHPMTKRPVGDRVFYSLDNILYGEEYEYSGPEYMYMKYKDKKPVLYFSHTGKGLKIANGETELKGFKASKDGVNFENVSARIEGNTVVIDMVDAIEVRYSFVATESNGTLGGNLTNDTDIPAFPFRASLPDVEIVSAVLNKSEANTTADITVRNKGYSEFNPKFFVAVYEGQKLVSVKIQTEKISTVDEIKVSLPVDYKNDTAVRTYVWDGNGSIKAYTASHDVK
;
A
#
# COMPACT_ATOMS: atom_id res chain seq x y z
N MET A 1 -28.81 21.61 38.66
CA MET A 1 -29.10 21.85 37.22
C MET A 1 -29.64 23.24 36.82
N LYS A 2 -29.68 24.27 37.68
CA LYS A 2 -29.90 25.67 37.21
C LYS A 2 -28.92 26.73 37.78
N LYS A 3 -27.86 26.30 38.48
CA LYS A 3 -26.71 27.17 38.86
C LYS A 3 -25.37 26.74 38.22
N PHE A 4 -25.42 25.79 37.29
CA PHE A 4 -24.24 25.19 36.63
C PHE A 4 -23.92 25.82 35.26
N CYS A 5 -24.66 26.84 34.82
CA CYS A 5 -24.48 27.49 33.51
C CYS A 5 -23.81 28.87 33.55
N SER A 6 -23.31 29.32 34.71
CA SER A 6 -22.76 30.70 34.83
C SER A 6 -21.26 30.76 35.12
N TRP A 7 -20.63 29.63 35.43
CA TRP A 7 -19.17 29.53 35.64
C TRP A 7 -18.46 28.74 34.52
N PHE A 8 -19.23 28.08 33.65
CA PHE A 8 -18.72 27.37 32.47
C PHE A 8 -18.38 28.29 31.28
N LEU A 9 -18.64 29.60 31.40
CA LEU A 9 -18.49 30.60 30.33
C LEU A 9 -17.27 31.52 30.50
N VAL A 10 -16.43 31.30 31.52
CA VAL A 10 -15.27 32.17 31.80
C VAL A 10 -13.92 31.42 31.73
N PHE A 11 -13.91 30.09 31.57
CA PHE A 11 -12.69 29.27 31.49
C PHE A 11 -12.40 28.66 30.10
N ILE A 12 -13.05 29.18 29.05
CA ILE A 12 -12.66 28.97 27.64
C ILE A 12 -12.20 30.33 27.11
N LEU A 13 -11.03 30.81 27.53
CA LEU A 13 -10.46 32.06 26.98
C LEU A 13 -8.97 32.25 27.30
N ILE A 14 -8.15 31.20 27.16
CA ILE A 14 -6.71 31.40 26.88
C ILE A 14 -6.28 30.36 25.85
N PHE A 15 -6.76 30.52 24.62
CA PHE A 15 -6.09 29.98 23.45
C PHE A 15 -4.82 30.83 23.22
N SER A 16 -3.67 30.22 23.01
CA SER A 16 -2.47 30.94 22.55
C SER A 16 -2.74 31.48 21.15
N LEU A 17 -3.21 32.71 21.09
CA LEU A 17 -3.42 33.49 19.88
C LEU A 17 -2.06 33.79 19.27
N LEU A 18 -1.77 33.33 18.06
CA LEU A 18 -0.67 33.86 17.26
C LEU A 18 -1.13 35.16 16.62
N ASN A 19 -0.45 36.25 16.94
CA ASN A 19 -0.73 37.58 16.39
C ASN A 19 0.47 38.05 15.55
N VAL A 20 0.22 38.28 14.26
CA VAL A 20 1.15 39.01 13.38
C VAL A 20 0.61 40.42 13.26
N ASN A 21 1.40 41.41 13.68
CA ASN A 21 1.06 42.81 13.52
C ASN A 21 1.80 43.37 12.33
N VAL A 22 1.08 44.08 11.46
CA VAL A 22 1.66 44.79 10.31
C VAL A 22 1.39 46.27 10.48
N PHE A 23 2.47 47.06 10.51
CA PHE A 23 2.42 48.51 10.76
C PHE A 23 2.27 49.30 9.46
N SER A 24 3.00 48.91 8.42
CA SER A 24 2.96 49.55 7.09
C SER A 24 3.25 48.53 5.99
N ALA A 25 2.76 48.80 4.78
CA ALA A 25 3.08 48.07 3.57
C ALA A 25 3.02 49.02 2.36
N ASP A 26 4.15 49.20 1.67
CA ASP A 26 4.28 50.14 0.55
C ASP A 26 4.86 49.45 -0.69
N VAL A 27 4.22 49.63 -1.85
CA VAL A 27 4.80 49.24 -3.15
C VAL A 27 5.42 50.45 -3.81
N ILE A 28 6.71 50.34 -4.06
CA ILE A 28 7.52 51.36 -4.69
C ILE A 28 7.80 50.92 -6.13
N LYS A 29 7.45 51.78 -7.09
CA LYS A 29 7.75 51.60 -8.52
C LYS A 29 8.61 52.78 -8.97
N GLY A 30 9.92 52.56 -9.11
CA GLY A 30 10.89 53.67 -9.30
C GLY A 30 10.91 54.58 -8.07
N ASP A 31 10.76 55.90 -8.24
CA ASP A 31 10.69 56.86 -7.13
C ASP A 31 9.25 57.13 -6.63
N LYS A 32 8.25 56.43 -7.20
CA LYS A 32 6.85 56.59 -6.82
C LYS A 32 6.44 55.53 -5.79
N VAL A 33 6.00 56.01 -4.63
CA VAL A 33 5.33 55.20 -3.60
C VAL A 33 3.84 55.15 -3.91
N LEU A 34 3.30 53.95 -4.08
CA LEU A 34 1.86 53.70 -4.09
C LEU A 34 1.45 53.47 -2.63
N SER A 35 0.66 54.38 -2.04
CA SER A 35 0.55 54.50 -0.59
C SER A 35 -0.36 53.46 0.07
N PHE A 36 0.00 53.12 1.30
CA PHE A 36 -0.69 52.23 2.24
C PHE A 36 -2.20 52.48 2.43
N ASP A 37 -2.72 53.69 2.18
CA ASP A 37 -4.14 53.99 2.40
C ASP A 37 -5.10 53.34 1.39
N ASP A 38 -4.59 52.90 0.23
CA ASP A 38 -5.38 52.10 -0.71
C ASP A 38 -5.43 50.61 -0.31
N PHE A 39 -4.42 50.13 0.44
CA PHE A 39 -4.39 48.77 0.99
C PHE A 39 -5.45 48.56 2.08
N LYS A 40 -5.75 49.60 2.87
CA LYS A 40 -6.83 49.59 3.89
C LYS A 40 -8.24 49.44 3.30
N LYS A 41 -8.43 49.76 2.01
CA LYS A 41 -9.74 49.72 1.33
C LYS A 41 -10.04 48.38 0.64
N ALA A 42 -9.09 47.44 0.64
CA ALA A 42 -9.23 46.15 -0.05
C ALA A 42 -10.19 45.19 0.69
N ASN A 43 -10.92 44.37 -0.06
CA ASN A 43 -11.82 43.35 0.49
C ASN A 43 -11.02 42.18 1.09
N PHE A 44 -11.03 42.04 2.41
CA PHE A 44 -10.41 40.92 3.12
C PHE A 44 -11.26 39.64 2.96
N VAL A 45 -10.69 38.57 2.38
CA VAL A 45 -11.35 37.26 2.29
C VAL A 45 -10.62 36.26 3.20
N PHE A 46 -11.30 35.82 4.26
CA PHE A 46 -10.70 34.91 5.24
C PHE A 46 -11.09 33.44 4.98
N GLY A 47 -10.13 32.53 5.15
CA GLY A 47 -10.45 31.13 5.47
C GLY A 47 -11.04 31.05 6.89
N GLN A 48 -11.72 29.94 7.23
CA GLN A 48 -12.40 29.80 8.51
C GLN A 48 -11.49 30.16 9.71
N GLY A 49 -11.92 31.13 10.54
CA GLY A 49 -11.36 31.39 11.88
C GLY A 49 -10.49 32.64 12.09
N GLY A 50 -10.31 33.56 11.13
CA GLY A 50 -9.52 34.78 11.35
C GLY A 50 -10.33 36.02 11.77
N SER A 51 -9.76 36.92 12.58
CA SER A 51 -10.28 38.28 12.81
C SER A 51 -9.18 39.36 12.73
N THR A 52 -9.56 40.61 12.46
CA THR A 52 -8.61 41.74 12.42
C THR A 52 -9.07 42.90 13.29
N ALA A 53 -8.13 43.61 13.92
CA ALA A 53 -8.39 44.87 14.62
C ALA A 53 -7.41 45.95 14.16
N VAL A 54 -7.91 47.16 13.92
CA VAL A 54 -7.07 48.35 13.72
C VAL A 54 -6.65 48.84 15.10
N ASN A 55 -5.36 48.89 15.35
CA ASN A 55 -4.81 49.40 16.60
C ASN A 55 -4.80 50.94 16.58
N SER A 56 -4.75 51.54 17.75
CA SER A 56 -4.78 53.00 17.92
C SER A 56 -3.58 53.74 17.32
N ASP A 57 -2.49 53.03 17.03
CA ASP A 57 -1.28 53.54 16.38
C ASP A 57 -1.34 53.47 14.84
N GLY A 58 -2.46 53.00 14.27
CA GLY A 58 -2.66 52.85 12.83
C GLY A 58 -2.20 51.52 12.23
N SER A 59 -1.60 50.63 13.03
CA SER A 59 -1.29 49.25 12.64
C SER A 59 -2.53 48.36 12.68
N PHE A 60 -2.46 47.18 12.06
CA PHE A 60 -3.54 46.19 12.11
C PHE A 60 -3.01 44.86 12.64
N THR A 61 -3.78 44.25 13.54
CA THR A 61 -3.50 42.94 14.13
C THR A 61 -4.27 41.87 13.34
N VAL A 62 -3.58 40.87 12.79
CA VAL A 62 -4.23 39.68 12.23
C VAL A 62 -4.23 38.59 13.30
N LYS A 63 -5.44 38.26 13.79
CA LYS A 63 -5.68 37.24 14.79
C LYS A 63 -5.97 35.92 14.09
N VAL A 64 -5.15 34.91 14.36
CA VAL A 64 -5.41 33.54 13.91
C VAL A 64 -6.09 32.80 15.06
N GLU A 65 -7.41 32.62 14.99
CA GLU A 65 -8.17 31.87 15.99
C GLU A 65 -8.45 30.44 15.50
N GLY A 66 -8.17 29.46 16.36
CA GLY A 66 -8.44 28.06 16.10
C GLY A 66 -7.22 27.29 15.62
N VAL A 67 -6.43 26.76 16.56
CA VAL A 67 -5.51 25.65 16.31
C VAL A 67 -6.00 24.49 17.16
N THR A 68 -6.82 23.62 16.58
CA THR A 68 -6.96 22.26 17.10
C THR A 68 -5.79 21.47 16.55
N THR A 69 -5.00 20.92 17.44
CA THR A 69 -3.95 19.94 17.16
C THR A 69 -4.46 18.86 16.19
N SER A 70 -3.58 18.44 15.27
CA SER A 70 -3.65 17.30 14.34
C SER A 70 -3.88 17.56 12.85
N ASN A 71 -4.27 18.75 12.39
CA ASN A 71 -4.20 19.10 10.96
C ASN A 71 -4.48 20.59 10.75
N ALA A 72 -3.48 21.41 10.43
CA ALA A 72 -3.74 22.70 9.80
C ALA A 72 -2.51 23.31 9.13
N SER A 73 -2.48 23.32 7.79
CA SER A 73 -1.93 24.46 7.07
C SER A 73 -2.89 25.65 7.27
N SER A 74 -2.85 26.29 8.44
CA SER A 74 -3.66 27.49 8.71
C SER A 74 -3.06 28.66 7.94
N ILE A 75 -3.76 29.10 6.89
CA ILE A 75 -3.34 30.26 6.10
C ILE A 75 -4.14 31.46 6.60
N ALA A 76 -3.47 32.38 7.29
CA ALA A 76 -4.01 33.73 7.46
C ALA A 76 -3.75 34.48 6.15
N ARG A 77 -4.81 34.71 5.37
CA ARG A 77 -4.74 35.31 4.03
C ARG A 77 -5.04 36.79 4.10
N MET A 78 -4.20 37.60 3.47
CA MET A 78 -4.42 39.04 3.31
C MET A 78 -4.32 39.42 1.83
N ASP A 79 -5.48 39.57 1.20
CA ASP A 79 -5.58 40.00 -0.20
C ASP A 79 -5.70 41.54 -0.24
N GLY A 80 -4.60 42.22 -0.54
CA GLY A 80 -4.60 43.65 -0.87
C GLY A 80 -4.60 43.86 -2.38
N PHE A 81 -5.50 44.71 -2.87
CA PHE A 81 -5.54 45.07 -4.29
C PHE A 81 -5.08 46.52 -4.43
N MET A 82 -3.87 46.73 -4.97
CA MET A 82 -3.38 48.06 -5.32
C MET A 82 -3.55 48.28 -6.82
N ASN A 83 -4.47 49.16 -7.20
CA ASN A 83 -4.71 49.45 -8.60
C ASN A 83 -3.62 50.38 -9.15
N GLY A 84 -2.84 49.89 -10.11
CA GLY A 84 -1.80 50.66 -10.78
C GLY A 84 -1.46 50.11 -12.17
N LYS A 85 -0.82 50.93 -13.00
CA LYS A 85 -0.33 50.52 -14.33
C LYS A 85 1.16 50.14 -14.26
N CYS A 86 1.53 48.97 -14.79
CA CYS A 86 2.93 48.56 -14.99
C CYS A 86 3.22 48.26 -16.47
N ALA A 87 4.44 48.59 -16.90
CA ALA A 87 5.02 48.22 -18.18
C ALA A 87 5.86 46.94 -18.00
N ASP A 88 6.17 46.29 -19.12
CA ASP A 88 7.08 45.16 -19.14
C ASP A 88 8.50 45.61 -18.77
N GLY A 89 9.16 44.91 -17.86
CA GLY A 89 10.48 45.25 -17.31
C GLY A 89 10.48 46.19 -16.09
N ASP A 90 9.31 46.69 -15.65
CA ASP A 90 9.24 47.56 -14.46
C ASP A 90 9.68 46.81 -13.20
N VAL A 91 10.59 47.41 -12.44
CA VAL A 91 11.02 46.91 -11.13
C VAL A 91 10.11 47.48 -10.04
N MET A 92 9.53 46.60 -9.25
CA MET A 92 8.64 46.94 -8.15
C MET A 92 9.17 46.37 -6.86
N THR A 93 9.24 47.22 -5.85
CA THR A 93 9.76 46.87 -4.52
C THR A 93 8.64 47.01 -3.51
N LEU A 94 8.23 45.93 -2.87
CA LEU A 94 7.28 45.99 -1.77
C LEU A 94 8.04 45.85 -0.47
N SER A 95 7.86 46.85 0.39
CA SER A 95 8.37 46.85 1.76
C SER A 95 7.20 46.81 2.74
N PHE A 96 7.25 45.95 3.74
CA PHE A 96 6.27 45.96 4.83
C PHE A 96 6.95 45.74 6.17
N THR A 97 6.41 46.37 7.21
CA THR A 97 6.96 46.30 8.57
C THR A 97 6.06 45.42 9.42
N ALA A 98 6.61 44.31 9.92
CA ALA A 98 5.85 43.31 10.66
C ALA A 98 6.61 42.78 11.88
N ARG A 99 5.87 42.28 12.89
CA ARG A 99 6.40 41.52 14.03
C ARG A 99 5.41 40.49 14.55
N LEU A 100 5.93 39.48 15.25
CA LEU A 100 5.15 38.54 16.05
C LEU A 100 5.01 39.03 17.50
N THR A 101 3.80 39.02 18.06
CA THR A 101 3.59 39.44 19.46
C THR A 101 3.13 38.33 20.41
N SER A 102 2.89 37.11 19.93
CA SER A 102 2.58 35.97 20.81
C SER A 102 2.78 34.61 20.13
N GLY A 103 3.60 33.74 20.75
CA GLY A 103 3.83 32.34 20.39
C GLY A 103 5.12 32.05 19.60
N GLY A 104 6.22 31.70 20.30
CA GLY A 104 7.43 31.04 19.78
C GLY A 104 8.27 31.79 18.73
N GLU A 105 9.60 31.74 18.83
CA GLU A 105 10.54 32.56 18.03
C GLU A 105 10.61 32.25 16.50
N ASN A 106 9.75 31.38 15.93
CA ASN A 106 9.97 30.83 14.57
C ASN A 106 8.75 30.89 13.63
N GLY A 107 8.05 32.03 13.56
CA GLY A 107 6.99 32.21 12.56
C GLY A 107 7.55 32.44 11.14
N LYS A 108 6.98 31.79 10.12
CA LYS A 108 7.33 32.02 8.71
C LYS A 108 6.26 32.86 8.01
N GLY A 109 6.66 33.69 7.06
CA GLY A 109 5.80 34.45 6.16
C GLY A 109 6.09 34.06 4.71
N ALA A 110 5.10 34.20 3.82
CA ALA A 110 5.35 34.14 2.39
C ALA A 110 4.69 35.30 1.65
N ILE A 111 5.28 35.72 0.54
CA ILE A 111 4.65 36.73 -0.32
C ILE A 111 4.30 36.09 -1.65
N GLN A 112 3.09 36.40 -2.14
CA GLN A 112 2.60 35.94 -3.42
C GLN A 112 2.21 37.13 -4.30
N VAL A 113 3.06 37.51 -5.25
CA VAL A 113 2.70 38.56 -6.21
C VAL A 113 1.92 37.96 -7.38
N GLN A 114 0.79 38.58 -7.76
CA GLN A 114 -0.04 38.08 -8.86
C GLN A 114 -0.42 39.17 -9.85
N GLN A 115 -0.01 39.00 -11.10
CA GLN A 115 -0.43 39.88 -12.19
C GLN A 115 -1.77 39.42 -12.79
N GLU A 116 -2.72 40.33 -12.92
CA GLU A 116 -4.04 40.07 -13.51
C GLU A 116 -4.06 40.44 -15.00
N VAL A 117 -4.39 39.48 -15.85
CA VAL A 117 -4.76 39.71 -17.27
C VAL A 117 -6.13 39.09 -17.46
N PRO A 118 -7.07 39.70 -18.20
CA PRO A 118 -8.47 39.26 -18.19
C PRO A 118 -8.59 37.76 -18.46
N LYS A 119 -8.99 37.02 -17.41
CA LYS A 119 -9.26 35.58 -17.32
C LYS A 119 -8.11 34.57 -17.09
N VAL A 120 -6.85 34.97 -16.86
CA VAL A 120 -5.79 34.02 -16.41
C VAL A 120 -4.75 34.70 -15.50
N TYR A 121 -4.53 34.16 -14.30
CA TYR A 121 -3.40 34.52 -13.42
C TYR A 121 -2.11 33.90 -13.97
N THR A 122 -1.18 34.71 -14.48
CA THR A 122 -0.13 34.20 -15.38
C THR A 122 1.26 34.05 -14.76
N LYS A 123 1.52 34.53 -13.53
CA LYS A 123 2.76 34.18 -12.79
C LYS A 123 2.60 34.42 -11.28
N CYS A 124 2.96 33.44 -10.47
CA CYS A 124 3.08 33.55 -9.00
C CYS A 124 4.55 33.40 -8.62
N LEU A 125 5.13 34.42 -7.99
CA LEU A 125 6.41 34.29 -7.30
C LEU A 125 6.11 34.03 -5.82
N PHE A 126 6.72 32.98 -5.28
CA PHE A 126 6.67 32.64 -3.86
C PHE A 126 8.06 32.82 -3.27
N GLU A 127 8.20 33.77 -2.37
CA GLU A 127 9.38 33.90 -1.52
C GLU A 127 8.95 33.75 -0.06
N LYS A 128 9.68 32.91 0.68
CA LYS A 128 9.47 32.62 2.10
C LYS A 128 10.50 33.38 2.92
N PHE A 129 10.08 33.96 4.04
CA PHE A 129 10.94 34.66 5.00
C PHE A 129 10.53 34.30 6.42
N GLU A 130 11.47 34.36 7.36
CA GLU A 130 11.20 34.20 8.78
C GLU A 130 10.88 35.57 9.40
N ILE A 131 9.82 35.64 10.21
CA ILE A 131 9.37 36.87 10.86
C ILE A 131 9.87 36.88 12.30
N SER A 132 10.49 37.98 12.73
CA SER A 132 10.98 38.18 14.09
C SER A 132 9.88 38.62 15.08
N SER A 133 10.16 38.45 16.38
CA SER A 133 9.40 39.04 17.49
C SER A 133 9.56 40.56 17.60
N ASP A 134 10.65 41.13 17.04
CA ASP A 134 10.86 42.57 16.93
C ASP A 134 10.29 43.14 15.63
N TRP A 135 9.96 44.45 15.63
CA TRP A 135 9.56 45.15 14.40
C TRP A 135 10.71 45.15 13.40
N GLN A 136 10.47 44.55 12.24
CA GLN A 136 11.42 44.47 11.15
C GLN A 136 10.71 44.87 9.85
N THR A 137 11.42 45.57 8.98
CA THR A 137 10.95 45.88 7.63
C THR A 137 11.51 44.84 6.67
N TYR A 138 10.60 44.14 5.99
CA TYR A 138 10.92 43.16 4.97
C TYR A 138 10.68 43.78 3.62
N THR A 139 11.70 43.76 2.77
CA THR A 139 11.66 44.34 1.44
C THR A 139 11.92 43.26 0.41
N PHE A 140 11.04 43.14 -0.57
CA PHE A 140 11.26 42.30 -1.73
C PHE A 140 11.11 43.10 -3.00
N THR A 141 11.87 42.71 -4.02
CA THR A 141 11.84 43.35 -5.33
C THR A 141 11.49 42.31 -6.38
N TYR A 142 10.52 42.62 -7.22
CA TYR A 142 10.18 41.80 -8.38
C TYR A 142 10.17 42.64 -9.65
N THR A 143 10.56 42.03 -10.76
CA THR A 143 10.48 42.66 -12.09
C THR A 143 9.22 42.17 -12.79
N ALA A 144 8.38 43.09 -13.25
CA ALA A 144 7.26 42.77 -14.10
C ALA A 144 7.78 42.22 -15.43
N ASN A 145 7.23 41.10 -15.86
CA ASN A 145 7.62 40.43 -17.10
C ASN A 145 6.50 40.48 -18.17
N LYS A 146 5.56 41.43 -18.01
CA LYS A 146 4.60 41.88 -19.02
C LYS A 146 3.94 43.20 -18.57
N ALA A 147 3.50 44.04 -19.51
CA ALA A 147 2.70 45.23 -19.19
C ALA A 147 1.26 44.88 -18.78
N ALA A 148 0.71 45.55 -17.76
CA ALA A 148 -0.69 45.40 -17.34
C ALA A 148 -1.31 46.74 -16.88
N SER A 149 -2.60 46.91 -17.21
CA SER A 149 -3.39 48.08 -16.83
C SER A 149 -3.81 48.08 -15.36
N ASN A 150 -3.92 46.89 -14.75
CA ASN A 150 -4.14 46.63 -13.33
C ASN A 150 -3.25 45.46 -12.91
N PHE A 151 -2.62 45.52 -11.74
CA PHE A 151 -1.92 44.38 -11.13
C PHE A 151 -2.30 44.28 -9.65
N ALA A 152 -2.13 43.11 -9.03
CA ALA A 152 -2.40 42.92 -7.60
C ALA A 152 -1.16 42.37 -6.90
N VAL A 153 -1.01 42.71 -5.62
CA VAL A 153 0.07 42.15 -4.81
C VAL A 153 -0.56 41.48 -3.60
N ARG A 154 -0.40 40.15 -3.49
CA ARG A 154 -0.99 39.38 -2.40
C ARG A 154 0.06 39.06 -1.34
N LEU A 155 -0.32 39.20 -0.07
CA LEU A 155 0.53 38.91 1.08
C LEU A 155 -0.08 37.73 1.85
N GLY A 156 0.63 36.61 1.97
CA GLY A 156 0.13 35.40 2.61
C GLY A 156 0.97 35.00 3.83
N PHE A 157 0.42 35.07 5.03
CA PHE A 157 1.16 34.65 6.22
C PHE A 157 0.92 33.16 6.48
N TYR A 158 2.01 32.39 6.58
CA TYR A 158 1.97 30.94 6.75
C TYR A 158 2.77 30.54 7.98
N VAL A 159 2.08 30.27 9.09
CA VAL A 159 2.75 29.72 10.27
C VAL A 159 2.99 28.23 10.02
N GLN A 160 4.25 27.85 9.79
CA GLN A 160 4.68 26.47 9.71
C GLN A 160 5.34 26.10 11.04
N THR A 161 4.58 25.42 11.90
CA THR A 161 5.02 24.76 13.15
C THR A 161 5.81 25.64 14.14
N ILE A 162 5.20 26.02 15.27
CA ILE A 162 5.99 26.37 16.46
C ILE A 162 6.59 25.06 16.99
N GLU A 163 7.90 24.88 16.87
CA GLU A 163 8.60 23.97 17.77
C GLU A 163 8.59 24.61 19.16
N PHE A 164 7.75 24.09 20.06
CA PHE A 164 7.81 24.45 21.47
C PHE A 164 9.03 23.75 22.08
N LYS A 165 10.22 24.32 21.91
CA LYS A 165 11.35 23.99 22.78
C LYS A 165 11.12 24.71 24.11
N ASP A 166 10.95 23.92 25.15
CA ASP A 166 11.05 24.31 26.56
C ASP A 166 9.90 25.14 27.17
N PHE A 167 8.67 24.60 27.13
CA PHE A 167 7.69 24.91 28.19
C PHE A 167 7.17 23.62 28.85
N CYS A 168 7.66 23.35 30.06
CA CYS A 168 6.93 22.53 31.01
C CYS A 168 5.62 23.26 31.36
N VAL A 169 4.50 22.81 30.80
CA VAL A 169 3.18 23.25 31.23
C VAL A 169 2.86 22.53 32.54
N TYR A 170 3.01 23.23 33.66
CA TYR A 170 2.36 22.82 34.91
C TYR A 170 0.86 23.16 34.79
N ASN A 171 0.04 22.18 34.39
CA ASN A 171 -1.41 22.32 34.34
C ASN A 171 -1.97 22.38 35.78
N GLY A 172 -2.34 23.57 36.23
CA GLY A 172 -3.07 23.81 37.48
C GLY A 172 -4.57 23.50 37.41
N GLY A 173 -4.96 22.47 36.67
CA GLY A 173 -6.27 21.83 36.74
C GLY A 173 -6.03 20.34 36.95
N GLN A 174 -6.73 19.71 37.90
CA GLN A 174 -6.59 18.27 38.13
C GLN A 174 -6.70 17.53 36.78
N PRO A 175 -5.68 16.75 36.38
CA PRO A 175 -5.72 15.98 35.14
C PRO A 175 -6.84 14.94 35.26
N SER A 176 -7.51 14.62 34.16
CA SER A 176 -8.14 13.30 34.09
C SER A 176 -7.02 12.26 33.89
N ASP A 177 -6.51 11.79 35.02
CA ASP A 177 -6.46 10.37 35.43
C ASP A 177 -5.67 9.28 34.72
N ASP A 178 -4.93 9.49 33.62
CA ASP A 178 -4.12 8.37 33.06
C ASP A 178 -2.67 8.79 32.81
N ARG A 179 -1.84 8.70 33.85
CA ARG A 179 -0.38 8.93 33.82
C ARG A 179 0.33 7.91 32.93
N LEU A 180 -0.17 6.68 32.87
CA LEU A 180 0.35 5.56 32.10
C LEU A 180 -0.73 5.06 31.13
N LYS A 181 -0.37 4.93 29.85
CA LYS A 181 -1.29 4.47 28.78
C LYS A 181 -0.66 3.42 27.90
N MET A 182 -1.51 2.55 27.37
CA MET A 182 -1.19 1.60 26.30
C MET A 182 -1.86 2.06 25.02
N VAL A 183 -1.29 1.69 23.87
CA VAL A 183 -2.00 1.84 22.59
C VAL A 183 -3.20 0.87 22.51
N GLU A 184 -4.21 1.21 21.72
CA GLU A 184 -5.57 0.66 21.83
C GLU A 184 -5.71 -0.76 21.29
N ILE A 185 -4.70 -1.31 20.59
CA ILE A 185 -4.67 -2.75 20.26
C ILE A 185 -4.53 -3.62 21.50
N PHE A 186 -3.92 -3.11 22.58
CA PHE A 186 -3.83 -3.81 23.85
C PHE A 186 -5.11 -3.60 24.66
N SER A 187 -5.94 -4.63 24.71
CA SER A 187 -7.20 -4.65 25.45
C SER A 187 -7.52 -6.06 25.96
N ASP A 188 -8.54 -6.16 26.81
CA ASP A 188 -9.05 -7.47 27.27
C ASP A 188 -9.41 -8.36 26.07
N GLY A 189 -9.11 -9.65 26.18
CA GLY A 189 -9.40 -10.60 25.10
C GLY A 189 -8.43 -10.55 23.91
N MET A 190 -7.33 -9.79 23.98
CA MET A 190 -6.35 -9.73 22.89
C MET A 190 -5.63 -11.06 22.59
N VAL A 191 -5.09 -11.16 21.37
CA VAL A 191 -4.26 -12.29 20.93
C VAL A 191 -2.87 -11.78 20.53
N LEU A 192 -1.84 -12.20 21.26
CA LEU A 192 -0.44 -11.89 20.98
C LEU A 192 0.24 -13.05 20.23
N GLN A 193 1.18 -12.74 19.36
CA GLN A 193 1.85 -13.73 18.52
C GLN A 193 2.76 -14.67 19.33
N ARG A 194 2.58 -15.98 19.15
CA ARG A 194 3.44 -17.02 19.69
C ARG A 194 4.74 -17.17 18.91
N GLY A 195 5.77 -17.73 19.53
CA GLY A 195 7.01 -18.12 18.86
C GLY A 195 7.88 -16.97 18.34
N LYS A 196 7.45 -15.72 18.54
CA LYS A 196 8.21 -14.50 18.27
C LYS A 196 8.23 -13.65 19.55
N PRO A 197 9.27 -12.82 19.75
CA PRO A 197 9.20 -11.78 20.76
C PRO A 197 7.98 -10.88 20.54
N ILE A 198 7.44 -10.33 21.63
CA ILE A 198 6.17 -9.57 21.62
C ILE A 198 6.49 -8.10 21.95
N PRO A 199 6.49 -7.20 20.96
CA PRO A 199 6.60 -5.77 21.20
C PRO A 199 5.41 -5.25 22.01
N VAL A 200 5.69 -4.43 23.02
CA VAL A 200 4.70 -3.76 23.86
C VAL A 200 5.11 -2.31 24.01
N TRP A 201 4.17 -1.39 23.78
CA TRP A 201 4.46 0.05 23.79
C TRP A 201 3.24 0.86 24.22
N GLY A 202 3.51 2.12 24.58
CA GLY A 202 2.51 3.07 25.01
C GLY A 202 3.12 4.41 25.41
N HIS A 203 2.34 5.17 26.16
CA HIS A 203 2.67 6.53 26.60
C HIS A 203 2.78 6.58 28.11
N SER A 204 3.61 7.48 28.62
CA SER A 204 3.64 7.82 30.04
C SER A 204 4.13 9.24 30.24
N SER A 205 3.52 9.94 31.18
CA SER A 205 4.00 11.27 31.61
C SER A 205 5.17 11.21 32.59
N ASP A 206 5.58 10.02 33.04
CA ASP A 206 6.69 9.80 33.98
C ASP A 206 8.05 9.73 33.25
N GLU A 207 8.47 10.83 32.63
CA GLU A 207 9.72 10.92 31.86
C GLU A 207 10.95 10.43 32.66
N GLY A 208 11.74 9.52 32.08
CA GLY A 208 12.87 8.85 32.75
C GLY A 208 12.46 7.82 33.81
N GLY A 209 11.17 7.68 34.11
CA GLY A 209 10.60 6.68 34.99
C GLY A 209 10.60 5.28 34.37
N ASN A 210 10.40 4.26 35.21
CA ASN A 210 10.39 2.87 34.78
C ASN A 210 8.97 2.38 34.52
N VAL A 211 8.75 1.73 33.38
CA VAL A 211 7.54 0.96 33.06
C VAL A 211 7.88 -0.53 33.06
N THR A 212 7.14 -1.31 33.83
CA THR A 212 7.30 -2.76 33.96
C THR A 212 6.09 -3.47 33.37
N VAL A 213 6.33 -4.34 32.39
CA VAL A 213 5.32 -5.17 31.74
C VAL A 213 5.48 -6.60 32.25
N THR A 214 4.41 -7.20 32.76
CA THR A 214 4.38 -8.62 33.15
C THR A 214 3.26 -9.33 32.41
N LEU A 215 3.57 -10.46 31.78
CA LEU A 215 2.61 -11.34 31.12
C LEU A 215 2.86 -12.77 31.60
N GLY A 216 1.91 -13.34 32.35
CA GLY A 216 2.10 -14.65 32.98
C GLY A 216 3.28 -14.64 33.95
N ASP A 217 4.31 -15.43 33.67
CA ASP A 217 5.53 -15.57 34.47
C ASP A 217 6.72 -14.71 33.98
N LYS A 218 6.54 -13.96 32.88
CA LYS A 218 7.61 -13.12 32.30
C LYS A 218 7.39 -11.66 32.64
N THR A 219 8.48 -10.99 32.99
CA THR A 219 8.50 -9.57 33.32
C THR A 219 9.66 -8.89 32.62
N VAL A 220 9.41 -7.71 32.06
CA VAL A 220 10.42 -6.83 31.46
C VAL A 220 10.20 -5.40 31.94
N THR A 221 11.27 -4.62 32.06
CA THR A 221 11.23 -3.21 32.48
C THR A 221 11.95 -2.36 31.44
N THR A 222 11.39 -1.20 31.15
CA THR A 222 11.96 -0.18 30.26
C THR A 222 11.81 1.20 30.89
N THR A 223 12.43 2.21 30.30
CA THR A 223 12.35 3.62 30.72
C THR A 223 11.50 4.42 29.76
N VAL A 224 10.75 5.40 30.28
CA VAL A 224 10.03 6.39 29.47
C VAL A 224 11.03 7.37 28.87
N SER A 225 10.89 7.63 27.57
CA SER A 225 11.69 8.60 26.82
C SER A 225 10.79 9.36 25.86
N ASN A 226 10.84 10.70 25.91
CA ASN A 226 9.99 11.60 25.12
C ASN A 226 8.49 11.33 25.29
N GLY A 227 8.05 10.99 26.50
CA GLY A 227 6.66 10.64 26.80
C GLY A 227 6.19 9.27 26.30
N GLU A 228 7.06 8.52 25.64
CA GLU A 228 6.79 7.20 25.09
C GLU A 228 7.61 6.13 25.79
N TRP A 229 7.14 4.89 25.75
CA TRP A 229 7.92 3.75 26.19
C TRP A 229 7.66 2.55 25.28
N ARG A 230 8.69 1.74 25.09
CA ARG A 230 8.62 0.50 24.32
C ARG A 230 9.52 -0.55 24.95
N THR A 231 9.05 -1.78 24.94
CA THR A 231 9.79 -2.96 25.39
C THR A 231 9.36 -4.17 24.57
N GLU A 232 10.02 -5.30 24.79
CA GLU A 232 9.72 -6.55 24.13
C GLU A 232 9.69 -7.67 25.17
N LEU A 233 8.57 -8.37 25.27
CA LEU A 233 8.49 -9.59 26.04
C LEU A 233 9.13 -10.74 25.23
N PRO A 234 9.76 -11.73 25.90
CA PRO A 234 10.32 -12.88 25.21
C PRO A 234 9.22 -13.69 24.50
N ALA A 235 9.62 -14.56 23.57
CA ALA A 235 8.68 -15.43 22.89
C ALA A 235 7.96 -16.39 23.84
N PHE A 236 6.66 -16.57 23.62
CA PHE A 236 5.82 -17.52 24.36
C PHE A 236 5.38 -18.68 23.46
N THR A 237 5.14 -19.84 24.08
CA THR A 237 4.34 -20.91 23.49
C THR A 237 2.86 -20.60 23.60
N LYS A 238 2.01 -21.30 22.83
CA LYS A 238 0.56 -21.10 22.88
C LYS A 238 0.01 -21.21 24.32
N ALA A 239 -0.88 -20.29 24.69
CA ALA A 239 -1.48 -20.17 26.02
C ALA A 239 -2.76 -19.35 25.94
N THR A 240 -3.68 -19.50 26.91
CA THR A 240 -4.92 -18.73 27.00
C THR A 240 -5.21 -18.33 28.44
N GLY A 241 -6.08 -17.34 28.65
CA GLY A 241 -6.49 -16.91 29.99
C GLY A 241 -5.39 -16.22 30.80
N LEU A 242 -4.34 -15.72 30.15
CA LEU A 242 -3.28 -14.99 30.82
C LEU A 242 -3.76 -13.59 31.25
N THR A 243 -3.05 -13.02 32.22
CA THR A 243 -3.20 -11.62 32.61
C THR A 243 -1.92 -10.88 32.26
N MET A 244 -2.06 -9.75 31.57
CA MET A 244 -0.98 -8.79 31.38
C MET A 244 -1.14 -7.63 32.36
N THR A 245 -0.07 -7.21 33.00
CA THR A 245 -0.02 -5.99 33.81
C THR A 245 1.06 -5.07 33.29
N VAL A 246 0.76 -3.78 33.22
CA VAL A 246 1.69 -2.71 32.83
C VAL A 246 1.68 -1.70 33.95
N LYS A 247 2.84 -1.49 34.57
CA LYS A 247 2.95 -0.76 35.82
C LYS A 247 4.07 0.25 35.76
N ASP A 248 3.83 1.46 36.25
CA ASP A 248 4.87 2.42 36.59
C ASP A 248 4.97 2.58 38.12
N SER A 249 5.55 3.68 38.62
CA SER A 249 5.69 3.91 40.05
C SER A 249 4.35 4.18 40.79
N VAL A 250 3.27 4.50 40.07
CA VAL A 250 1.99 4.94 40.64
C VAL A 250 0.79 4.14 40.12
N GLU A 251 0.73 3.86 38.83
CA GLU A 251 -0.40 3.23 38.15
C GLU A 251 -0.11 1.78 37.75
N THR A 252 -1.18 1.00 37.60
CA THR A 252 -1.12 -0.37 37.07
C THR A 252 -2.31 -0.63 36.18
N LEU A 253 -2.05 -0.78 34.89
CA LEU A 253 -3.02 -1.24 33.90
C LEU A 253 -3.05 -2.77 33.92
N THR A 254 -4.23 -3.36 33.81
CA THR A 254 -4.41 -4.82 33.82
C THR A 254 -5.30 -5.23 32.66
N PHE A 255 -4.83 -6.18 31.85
CA PHE A 255 -5.53 -6.77 30.72
C PHE A 255 -5.76 -8.25 30.97
N LYS A 256 -6.99 -8.71 30.81
CA LYS A 256 -7.46 -10.06 31.13
C LYS A 256 -7.80 -10.85 29.88
N ASP A 257 -7.85 -12.18 30.05
CA ASP A 257 -8.10 -13.13 28.96
C ASP A 257 -7.13 -12.89 27.79
N VAL A 258 -5.85 -12.73 28.08
CA VAL A 258 -4.81 -12.61 27.04
C VAL A 258 -4.50 -14.01 26.50
N ALA A 259 -4.54 -14.15 25.18
CA ALA A 259 -4.13 -15.37 24.50
C ALA A 259 -2.79 -15.19 23.78
N ILE A 260 -2.00 -16.26 23.74
CA ILE A 260 -0.81 -16.42 22.92
C ILE A 260 -1.15 -17.39 21.79
N GLY A 261 -1.18 -16.88 20.56
CA GLY A 261 -1.70 -17.59 19.38
C GLY A 261 -1.02 -17.16 18.09
N ASP A 262 -1.62 -17.50 16.95
CA ASP A 262 -1.17 -16.98 15.65
C ASP A 262 -2.03 -15.79 15.23
N VAL A 263 -1.36 -14.68 14.91
CA VAL A 263 -2.00 -13.42 14.52
C VAL A 263 -1.88 -13.26 13.01
N ILE A 264 -3.00 -13.16 12.31
CA ILE A 264 -3.08 -13.08 10.85
C ILE A 264 -3.61 -11.71 10.45
N LEU A 265 -2.87 -11.02 9.60
CA LEU A 265 -3.26 -9.73 9.03
C LEU A 265 -4.12 -9.93 7.78
N LEU A 266 -5.36 -9.46 7.79
CA LEU A 266 -6.32 -9.60 6.70
C LEU A 266 -6.47 -8.28 5.95
N MET A 267 -5.98 -8.23 4.71
CA MET A 267 -5.92 -7.02 3.91
C MET A 267 -6.61 -7.15 2.55
N GLY A 268 -7.02 -6.00 2.03
CA GLY A 268 -7.52 -5.87 0.67
C GLY A 268 -8.85 -5.14 0.60
N GLN A 269 -9.66 -5.51 -0.38
CA GLN A 269 -10.88 -4.78 -0.71
C GLN A 269 -12.16 -5.50 -0.31
N SER A 270 -13.27 -5.25 -1.01
CA SER A 270 -14.61 -5.74 -0.65
C SER A 270 -14.73 -7.27 -0.59
N ASN A 271 -13.94 -8.01 -1.37
CA ASN A 271 -13.92 -9.47 -1.30
C ASN A 271 -13.22 -10.01 -0.04
N MET A 272 -12.20 -9.32 0.50
CA MET A 272 -11.66 -9.57 1.85
C MET A 272 -12.68 -9.14 2.93
N ALA A 273 -13.28 -7.96 2.77
CA ALA A 273 -14.25 -7.39 3.71
C ALA A 273 -15.60 -8.14 3.74
N PHE A 274 -15.78 -9.14 2.88
CA PHE A 274 -17.03 -9.87 2.73
C PHE A 274 -17.33 -10.66 4.00
N GLN A 275 -18.52 -10.48 4.57
CA GLN A 275 -18.82 -10.95 5.92
C GLN A 275 -19.48 -12.34 5.92
N MET A 276 -19.25 -13.13 6.98
CA MET A 276 -19.84 -14.47 7.17
C MET A 276 -21.35 -14.49 7.02
N LYS A 277 -22.09 -13.48 7.52
CA LYS A 277 -23.56 -13.41 7.37
C LYS A 277 -24.06 -13.35 5.92
N LYS A 278 -23.19 -13.03 4.97
CA LYS A 278 -23.49 -12.98 3.53
C LYS A 278 -22.95 -14.21 2.79
N ALA A 279 -22.13 -15.04 3.44
CA ALA A 279 -21.48 -16.18 2.82
C ALA A 279 -22.45 -17.37 2.75
N TYR A 280 -22.53 -18.00 1.58
CA TYR A 280 -23.40 -19.16 1.36
C TYR A 280 -22.73 -20.46 1.85
N GLY A 281 -23.50 -21.38 2.43
CA GLY A 281 -23.04 -22.72 2.80
C GLY A 281 -22.05 -22.75 3.97
N CYS A 282 -22.21 -21.82 4.91
CA CYS A 282 -21.34 -21.65 6.09
C CYS A 282 -22.11 -21.83 7.41
N GLU A 283 -23.34 -22.33 7.38
CA GLU A 283 -24.22 -22.46 8.55
C GLU A 283 -23.66 -23.41 9.62
N ASP A 284 -22.94 -24.45 9.19
CA ASP A 284 -22.22 -25.37 10.08
C ASP A 284 -21.09 -24.68 10.84
N ILE A 285 -20.25 -23.92 10.13
CA ILE A 285 -19.13 -23.16 10.71
C ILE A 285 -19.63 -22.05 11.64
N ILE A 286 -20.74 -21.38 11.29
CA ILE A 286 -21.37 -20.34 12.13
C ILE A 286 -21.90 -20.95 13.44
N LYS A 287 -22.59 -22.09 13.37
CA LYS A 287 -23.10 -22.79 14.57
C LYS A 287 -22.00 -23.33 15.46
N ASP A 288 -20.88 -23.75 14.88
CA ASP A 288 -19.72 -24.28 15.62
C ASP A 288 -18.71 -23.18 16.01
N ALA A 289 -19.05 -21.89 15.85
CA ALA A 289 -18.11 -20.78 16.02
C ALA A 289 -17.54 -20.66 17.45
N SER A 290 -18.24 -21.15 18.46
CA SER A 290 -17.79 -21.16 19.86
C SER A 290 -16.87 -22.32 20.20
N SER A 291 -16.65 -23.28 19.29
CA SER A 291 -15.82 -24.47 19.54
C SER A 291 -14.31 -24.18 19.53
N CYS A 292 -13.91 -23.07 18.90
CA CYS A 292 -12.52 -22.65 18.74
C CYS A 292 -12.34 -21.25 19.32
N ASP A 293 -11.15 -20.94 19.85
CA ASP A 293 -10.82 -19.60 20.32
C ASP A 293 -10.30 -18.76 19.16
N ILE A 294 -11.19 -18.04 18.46
CA ILE A 294 -10.83 -17.12 17.38
C ILE A 294 -11.28 -15.74 17.80
N ARG A 295 -10.42 -14.74 17.60
CA ARG A 295 -10.68 -13.37 18.03
C ARG A 295 -10.28 -12.41 16.94
N ARG A 296 -11.05 -11.35 16.76
CA ARG A 296 -10.79 -10.35 15.72
C ARG A 296 -10.66 -8.96 16.32
N TYR A 297 -9.62 -8.25 15.89
CA TYR A 297 -9.52 -6.81 15.96
C TYR A 297 -9.78 -6.23 14.58
N ARG A 298 -10.78 -5.37 14.43
CA ARG A 298 -11.05 -4.70 13.14
C ARG A 298 -10.79 -3.22 13.28
N GLN A 299 -9.83 -2.72 12.50
CA GLN A 299 -9.59 -1.28 12.41
C GLN A 299 -10.69 -0.64 11.56
N GLU A 300 -11.17 0.53 11.97
CA GLU A 300 -12.14 1.26 11.16
C GLU A 300 -11.53 1.63 9.81
N ALA A 301 -12.34 1.51 8.77
CA ALA A 301 -11.92 1.65 7.39
C ALA A 301 -11.90 3.12 6.95
N VAL A 302 -11.12 3.94 7.65
CA VAL A 302 -10.85 5.36 7.42
C VAL A 302 -9.39 5.56 7.00
N GLY A 303 -9.12 6.63 6.25
CA GLY A 303 -7.77 6.93 5.78
C GLY A 303 -7.25 8.28 6.26
N SER A 304 -5.93 8.46 6.15
CA SER A 304 -5.22 9.69 6.55
C SER A 304 -4.18 10.09 5.51
N TYR A 305 -3.93 11.40 5.38
CA TYR A 305 -2.84 11.93 4.55
C TYR A 305 -1.45 11.71 5.19
N THR A 306 -1.40 11.55 6.51
CA THR A 306 -0.17 11.38 7.28
C THR A 306 -0.22 10.10 8.09
N LYS A 307 0.94 9.48 8.29
CA LYS A 307 1.10 8.32 9.19
C LYS A 307 0.49 8.66 10.56
N MET A 308 -0.31 7.74 11.07
CA MET A 308 -0.89 7.82 12.41
C MET A 308 -0.15 6.80 13.26
N ASP A 309 0.37 7.22 14.39
CA ASP A 309 1.19 6.36 15.25
C ASP A 309 0.30 5.45 16.10
N ASP A 310 -0.70 6.01 16.79
CA ASP A 310 -1.52 5.24 17.74
C ASP A 310 -3.03 5.47 17.58
N ASN A 311 -3.49 5.93 16.41
CA ASN A 311 -4.93 6.15 16.20
C ASN A 311 -5.66 4.84 15.85
N MET A 312 -5.74 3.92 16.80
CA MET A 312 -6.49 2.67 16.62
C MET A 312 -7.87 2.78 17.27
N ASN A 313 -8.88 2.22 16.61
CA ASN A 313 -10.28 2.37 17.06
C ASN A 313 -11.10 1.08 16.95
N GLY A 314 -10.40 -0.06 16.83
CA GLY A 314 -10.99 -1.37 16.92
C GLY A 314 -11.10 -1.88 18.35
N SER A 315 -11.64 -3.08 18.49
CA SER A 315 -11.64 -3.86 19.74
C SER A 315 -11.49 -5.34 19.41
N TRP A 316 -10.88 -6.10 20.32
CA TRP A 316 -10.84 -7.56 20.22
C TRP A 316 -12.21 -8.14 20.56
N ILE A 317 -12.79 -8.85 19.60
CA ILE A 317 -14.07 -9.53 19.75
C ILE A 317 -13.81 -11.01 19.57
N LYS A 318 -14.16 -11.85 20.54
CA LYS A 318 -14.11 -13.31 20.43
C LYS A 318 -15.26 -13.85 19.60
N SER A 319 -15.04 -14.93 18.85
CA SER A 319 -16.07 -15.57 18.02
C SER A 319 -17.06 -16.39 18.86
N ASP A 320 -18.32 -16.23 18.52
CA ASP A 320 -19.46 -17.06 18.90
C ASP A 320 -20.47 -17.04 17.74
N GLU A 321 -21.60 -17.73 17.87
CA GLU A 321 -22.63 -17.81 16.83
C GLU A 321 -23.18 -16.44 16.39
N ASN A 322 -23.13 -15.40 17.24
CA ASN A 322 -23.66 -14.07 16.95
C ASN A 322 -22.60 -13.13 16.34
N THR A 323 -21.41 -13.10 16.94
CA THR A 323 -20.30 -12.22 16.57
C THR A 323 -19.65 -12.65 15.26
N VAL A 324 -19.57 -13.97 15.00
CA VAL A 324 -18.98 -14.55 13.77
C VAL A 324 -19.62 -13.97 12.51
N LEU A 325 -20.90 -13.62 12.56
CA LEU A 325 -21.66 -13.05 11.46
C LEU A 325 -21.00 -11.80 10.83
N ASN A 326 -20.21 -11.06 11.60
CA ASN A 326 -19.54 -9.83 11.16
C ASN A 326 -18.04 -9.98 10.84
N TYR A 327 -17.49 -11.19 10.96
CA TYR A 327 -16.13 -11.51 10.57
C TYR A 327 -15.98 -11.59 9.05
N GLU A 328 -14.78 -11.26 8.56
CA GLU A 328 -14.30 -11.47 7.20
C GLU A 328 -14.35 -12.97 6.87
N ALA A 329 -15.20 -13.37 5.93
CA ALA A 329 -15.56 -14.77 5.70
C ALA A 329 -14.36 -15.64 5.29
N VAL A 330 -13.55 -15.16 4.35
CA VAL A 330 -12.36 -15.88 3.88
C VAL A 330 -11.37 -16.09 5.03
N GLY A 331 -11.09 -15.04 5.81
CA GLY A 331 -10.17 -15.11 6.94
C GLY A 331 -10.69 -15.98 8.09
N TYR A 332 -11.98 -15.88 8.41
CA TYR A 332 -12.58 -16.67 9.49
C TYR A 332 -12.63 -18.16 9.17
N ILE A 333 -13.01 -18.54 7.95
CA ILE A 333 -13.05 -19.95 7.53
C ILE A 333 -11.66 -20.56 7.62
N ALA A 334 -10.63 -19.84 7.16
CA ALA A 334 -9.25 -20.29 7.30
C ALA A 334 -8.83 -20.41 8.79
N ALA A 335 -9.12 -19.40 9.60
CA ALA A 335 -8.82 -19.39 11.03
C ALA A 335 -9.53 -20.52 11.79
N TYR A 336 -10.76 -20.85 11.45
CA TYR A 336 -11.53 -21.93 12.05
C TYR A 336 -10.87 -23.29 11.81
N GLN A 337 -10.44 -23.55 10.57
CA GLN A 337 -9.75 -24.80 10.25
C GLN A 337 -8.38 -24.89 10.94
N LEU A 338 -7.59 -23.80 10.94
CA LEU A 338 -6.31 -23.73 11.66
C LEU A 338 -6.48 -23.96 13.16
N ALA A 339 -7.41 -23.24 13.79
CA ALA A 339 -7.68 -23.33 15.23
C ALA A 339 -8.13 -24.75 15.62
N LYS A 340 -9.02 -25.36 14.82
CA LYS A 340 -9.56 -26.70 15.07
C LYS A 340 -8.50 -27.79 14.89
N LYS A 341 -7.66 -27.68 13.85
CA LYS A 341 -6.59 -28.66 13.57
C LYS A 341 -5.45 -28.58 14.59
N HIS A 342 -5.00 -27.37 14.93
CA HIS A 342 -3.78 -27.18 15.74
C HIS A 342 -4.04 -26.86 17.21
N ASN A 343 -5.31 -26.72 17.59
CA ASN A 343 -5.73 -26.34 18.94
C ASN A 343 -4.96 -25.11 19.43
N VAL A 344 -5.03 -24.02 18.68
CA VAL A 344 -4.34 -22.76 18.93
C VAL A 344 -5.32 -21.60 18.76
N THR A 345 -5.19 -20.56 19.58
CA THR A 345 -5.98 -19.34 19.40
C THR A 345 -5.53 -18.62 18.13
N ILE A 346 -6.47 -18.17 17.31
CA ILE A 346 -6.18 -17.38 16.11
C ILE A 346 -6.68 -15.95 16.30
N GLY A 347 -5.77 -14.99 16.17
CA GLY A 347 -6.08 -13.55 16.15
C GLY A 347 -6.17 -13.05 14.71
N LEU A 348 -7.26 -12.35 14.36
CA LEU A 348 -7.44 -11.75 13.05
C LEU A 348 -7.36 -10.22 13.15
N LEU A 349 -6.41 -9.61 12.47
CA LEU A 349 -6.32 -8.15 12.31
C LEU A 349 -6.95 -7.75 10.99
N GLY A 350 -8.14 -7.17 11.03
CA GLY A 350 -8.91 -6.79 9.84
C GLY A 350 -8.58 -5.37 9.36
N CYS A 351 -7.87 -5.27 8.24
CA CYS A 351 -7.51 -4.01 7.58
C CYS A 351 -7.96 -3.99 6.11
N ASN A 352 -9.27 -3.88 5.88
CA ASN A 352 -9.88 -4.02 4.56
C ASN A 352 -10.92 -2.93 4.26
N LYS A 353 -10.97 -2.47 3.00
CA LYS A 353 -11.93 -1.43 2.56
C LYS A 353 -12.29 -1.61 1.09
N GLY A 354 -13.59 -1.63 0.78
CA GLY A 354 -14.08 -1.74 -0.60
C GLY A 354 -13.52 -0.65 -1.53
N SER A 355 -13.36 -0.99 -2.80
CA SER A 355 -12.87 -0.10 -3.87
C SER A 355 -11.45 0.44 -3.68
N SER A 356 -10.68 -0.08 -2.73
CA SER A 356 -9.31 0.33 -2.48
C SER A 356 -8.35 -0.10 -3.59
N LEU A 357 -7.47 0.81 -4.00
CA LEU A 357 -6.32 0.50 -4.84
C LEU A 357 -5.14 -0.03 -3.97
N ILE A 358 -4.25 -0.85 -4.54
CA ILE A 358 -3.05 -1.34 -3.82
C ILE A 358 -2.19 -0.20 -3.30
N GLU A 359 -2.09 0.89 -4.06
CA GLU A 359 -1.31 2.08 -3.70
C GLU A 359 -1.71 2.67 -2.34
N THR A 360 -2.96 2.48 -1.94
CA THR A 360 -3.49 3.01 -0.68
C THR A 360 -2.96 2.26 0.53
N PHE A 361 -2.51 1.01 0.35
CA PHE A 361 -1.88 0.16 1.38
C PHE A 361 -0.35 0.23 1.37
N MET A 362 0.24 1.00 0.46
CA MET A 362 1.69 1.15 0.37
C MET A 362 2.14 2.42 1.10
N ASP A 363 3.30 2.37 1.74
CA ASP A 363 3.92 3.56 2.33
C ASP A 363 4.33 4.57 1.25
N TYR A 364 4.21 5.85 1.59
CA TYR A 364 4.45 6.96 0.68
C TYR A 364 5.90 6.99 0.19
N ASP A 365 6.82 6.56 1.05
CA ASP A 365 8.26 6.51 0.77
C ASP A 365 8.60 5.57 -0.41
N LEU A 366 7.77 4.56 -0.69
CA LEU A 366 7.95 3.70 -1.87
C LEU A 366 7.73 4.48 -3.17
N PHE A 367 6.81 5.45 -3.20
CA PHE A 367 6.48 6.21 -4.41
C PHE A 367 7.50 7.28 -4.75
N THR A 368 8.21 7.82 -3.76
CA THR A 368 9.20 8.89 -3.96
C THR A 368 10.58 8.36 -4.32
N THR A 369 10.88 7.12 -3.94
CA THR A 369 12.20 6.50 -4.13
C THR A 369 12.34 5.70 -5.42
N ARG A 370 11.23 5.40 -6.12
CA ARG A 370 11.24 4.52 -7.30
C ARG A 370 10.67 5.19 -8.56
N ASP A 371 11.47 5.18 -9.64
CA ASP A 371 11.14 5.83 -10.90
C ASP A 371 9.87 5.28 -11.59
N ASN A 372 9.57 3.99 -11.40
CA ASN A 372 8.39 3.32 -11.97
C ASN A 372 7.05 3.84 -11.40
N TYR A 373 7.08 4.65 -10.33
CA TYR A 373 5.88 5.17 -9.68
C TYR A 373 5.58 6.65 -9.96
N LYS A 374 6.34 7.31 -10.83
CA LYS A 374 6.05 8.69 -11.29
C LYS A 374 4.65 8.81 -11.90
N VAL A 375 4.27 7.86 -12.76
CA VAL A 375 2.93 7.78 -13.39
C VAL A 375 1.82 7.69 -12.34
N THR A 376 2.06 6.95 -11.27
CA THR A 376 1.15 6.80 -10.15
C THR A 376 0.90 8.15 -9.48
N ILE A 377 1.95 8.88 -9.12
CA ILE A 377 1.87 10.21 -8.49
C ILE A 377 1.11 11.21 -9.38
N ASP A 378 1.41 11.24 -10.67
CA ASP A 378 0.78 12.16 -11.62
C ASP A 378 -0.73 11.88 -11.81
N LEU A 379 -1.11 10.59 -11.88
CA LEU A 379 -2.52 10.18 -11.96
C LEU A 379 -3.33 10.61 -10.73
N TYR A 380 -2.73 10.67 -9.55
CA TYR A 380 -3.42 11.09 -8.33
C TYR A 380 -3.52 12.60 -8.18
N ASN A 381 -2.49 13.35 -8.59
CA ASN A 381 -2.52 14.81 -8.57
C ASN A 381 -3.64 15.42 -9.42
N THR A 382 -4.17 14.67 -10.39
CA THR A 382 -5.27 15.09 -11.28
C THR A 382 -6.68 14.73 -10.77
N LYS A 383 -6.82 13.84 -9.79
CA LYS A 383 -8.12 13.35 -9.26
C LYS A 383 -8.59 14.07 -7.99
N LYS A 384 -8.26 15.36 -7.82
CA LYS A 384 -8.61 16.17 -6.62
C LYS A 384 -10.11 16.51 -6.47
N ASP A 385 -11.01 15.56 -6.74
CA ASP A 385 -12.43 15.71 -6.43
C ASP A 385 -12.77 15.02 -5.11
N LYS A 386 -13.30 15.85 -4.19
CA LYS A 386 -13.52 15.59 -2.77
C LYS A 386 -14.81 14.79 -2.56
N ASN A 387 -14.73 13.47 -2.60
CA ASN A 387 -15.76 12.60 -2.04
C ASN A 387 -15.31 12.07 -0.66
N ASP A 388 -16.29 11.65 0.15
CA ASP A 388 -16.12 11.25 1.55
C ASP A 388 -15.18 10.05 1.79
N ASP A 389 -14.73 9.34 0.75
CA ASP A 389 -13.86 8.15 0.80
C ASP A 389 -12.57 8.30 -0.06
N TRP A 390 -12.09 9.53 -0.29
CA TRP A 390 -10.95 9.81 -1.19
C TRP A 390 -9.72 8.91 -0.96
N TRP A 391 -9.48 8.50 0.28
CA TRP A 391 -8.32 7.73 0.72
C TRP A 391 -8.27 6.30 0.16
N VAL A 392 -9.37 5.75 -0.37
CA VAL A 392 -9.37 4.45 -1.06
C VAL A 392 -8.80 4.54 -2.47
N GLN A 393 -8.54 5.76 -2.94
CA GLN A 393 -8.01 6.09 -4.25
C GLN A 393 -6.81 7.05 -4.14
N VAL A 394 -6.11 7.11 -3.01
CA VAL A 394 -4.91 7.96 -2.86
C VAL A 394 -3.79 7.16 -2.22
N PRO A 395 -2.53 7.28 -2.72
CA PRO A 395 -1.38 6.60 -2.17
C PRO A 395 -1.30 6.76 -0.66
N SER A 396 -1.05 5.65 0.03
CA SER A 396 -0.85 5.59 1.48
C SER A 396 -2.06 5.97 2.34
N GLY A 397 -3.20 6.34 1.74
CA GLY A 397 -4.37 6.80 2.48
C GLY A 397 -4.83 5.79 3.53
N LEU A 398 -4.93 4.51 3.17
CA LEU A 398 -5.30 3.44 4.09
C LEU A 398 -4.12 2.96 4.93
N TYR A 399 -2.92 2.87 4.36
CA TYR A 399 -1.71 2.47 5.07
C TYR A 399 -1.50 3.32 6.33
N ASN A 400 -1.56 4.64 6.17
CA ASN A 400 -1.29 5.63 7.20
C ASN A 400 -2.16 5.46 8.45
N GLN A 401 -3.41 5.01 8.30
CA GLN A 401 -4.40 4.97 9.37
C GLN A 401 -4.78 3.54 9.76
N MET A 402 -4.71 2.58 8.84
CA MET A 402 -5.15 1.21 9.07
C MET A 402 -4.01 0.21 9.30
N ILE A 403 -2.77 0.54 8.91
CA ILE A 403 -1.64 -0.39 8.93
C ILE A 403 -0.52 0.17 9.81
N HIS A 404 -0.13 1.42 9.57
CA HIS A 404 0.97 2.07 10.27
C HIS A 404 0.83 1.96 11.79
N PRO A 405 -0.36 2.17 12.40
CA PRO A 405 -0.48 2.04 13.84
C PRO A 405 -0.11 0.65 14.36
N PHE A 406 -0.42 -0.40 13.58
CA PHE A 406 -0.13 -1.77 14.01
C PHE A 406 1.34 -2.12 13.95
N ILE A 407 2.21 -1.28 13.38
CA ILE A 407 3.65 -1.50 13.42
C ILE A 407 4.14 -1.00 14.79
N PRO A 408 4.70 -1.86 15.65
CA PRO A 408 5.42 -3.10 15.34
C PRO A 408 4.77 -4.40 15.87
N TYR A 409 3.43 -4.47 16.02
CA TYR A 409 2.73 -5.65 16.53
C TYR A 409 3.18 -6.93 15.81
N ALA A 410 3.62 -7.93 16.58
CA ALA A 410 4.11 -9.17 16.00
C ALA A 410 2.96 -9.94 15.31
N ILE A 411 3.19 -10.37 14.07
CA ILE A 411 2.22 -11.13 13.25
C ILE A 411 2.84 -12.41 12.68
N SER A 412 2.01 -13.43 12.49
CA SER A 412 2.41 -14.72 11.91
C SER A 412 2.46 -14.64 10.38
N SER A 413 1.42 -14.09 9.75
CA SER A 413 1.20 -14.13 8.31
C SER A 413 0.22 -13.03 7.87
N ALA A 414 0.13 -12.82 6.57
CA ALA A 414 -0.83 -11.90 5.95
C ALA A 414 -1.64 -12.61 4.84
N VAL A 415 -2.91 -12.25 4.71
CA VAL A 415 -3.78 -12.66 3.60
C VAL A 415 -4.19 -11.41 2.84
N TRP A 416 -3.92 -11.42 1.53
CA TRP A 416 -4.19 -10.31 0.63
C TRP A 416 -5.23 -10.70 -0.41
N TYR A 417 -6.40 -10.06 -0.38
CA TYR A 417 -7.44 -10.25 -1.40
C TYR A 417 -7.88 -8.90 -1.99
N GLN A 418 -7.14 -8.49 -3.01
CA GLN A 418 -7.36 -7.25 -3.75
C GLN A 418 -6.77 -7.34 -5.15
N GLY A 419 -7.37 -6.62 -6.08
CA GLY A 419 -6.79 -6.39 -7.41
C GLY A 419 -7.81 -5.85 -8.41
N GLU A 420 -9.10 -5.97 -8.14
CA GLU A 420 -10.18 -5.62 -9.06
C GLU A 420 -10.13 -4.13 -9.46
N ALA A 421 -9.75 -3.26 -8.52
CA ALA A 421 -9.60 -1.82 -8.78
C ALA A 421 -8.32 -1.50 -9.59
N ASN A 422 -7.32 -2.38 -9.60
CA ASN A 422 -6.04 -2.21 -10.29
C ASN A 422 -5.91 -3.02 -11.59
N ALA A 423 -6.89 -3.86 -11.91
CA ALA A 423 -6.76 -4.88 -12.94
C ALA A 423 -6.37 -4.37 -14.33
N THR A 424 -6.76 -3.14 -14.69
CA THR A 424 -6.38 -2.51 -15.96
C THR A 424 -4.94 -1.98 -15.99
N ARG A 425 -4.17 -2.17 -14.91
CA ARG A 425 -2.78 -1.71 -14.72
C ARG A 425 -1.91 -2.84 -14.15
N SER A 426 -2.13 -4.06 -14.61
CA SER A 426 -1.44 -5.29 -14.18
C SER A 426 0.10 -5.17 -14.19
N GLU A 427 0.69 -4.57 -15.22
CA GLU A 427 2.15 -4.39 -15.32
C GLU A 427 2.70 -3.56 -14.15
N LEU A 428 2.02 -2.46 -13.81
CA LEU A 428 2.36 -1.64 -12.65
C LEU A 428 2.12 -2.41 -11.34
N TYR A 429 1.01 -3.14 -11.28
CA TYR A 429 0.64 -3.96 -10.12
C TYR A 429 1.72 -4.99 -9.77
N ALA A 430 2.39 -5.57 -10.77
CA ALA A 430 3.47 -6.54 -10.57
C ALA A 430 4.62 -5.96 -9.71
N TYR A 431 4.96 -4.69 -9.91
CA TYR A 431 5.94 -4.02 -9.05
C TYR A 431 5.35 -3.69 -7.68
N GLN A 432 4.10 -3.23 -7.64
CA GLN A 432 3.43 -2.79 -6.40
C GLN A 432 3.24 -3.93 -5.39
N ILE A 433 2.80 -5.11 -5.83
CA ILE A 433 2.62 -6.25 -4.91
C ILE A 433 3.94 -6.78 -4.38
N TYR A 434 4.98 -6.82 -5.23
CA TYR A 434 6.34 -7.19 -4.81
C TYR A 434 6.88 -6.23 -3.75
N ASP A 435 6.77 -4.92 -3.99
CA ASP A 435 7.25 -3.90 -3.05
C ASP A 435 6.41 -3.87 -1.77
N LEU A 436 5.08 -4.04 -1.85
CA LEU A 436 4.21 -4.13 -0.68
C LEU A 436 4.60 -5.29 0.24
N ILE A 437 4.80 -6.49 -0.31
CA ILE A 437 5.16 -7.67 0.48
C ILE A 437 6.50 -7.47 1.20
N ASN A 438 7.51 -6.98 0.49
CA ASN A 438 8.84 -6.75 1.07
C ASN A 438 8.84 -5.63 2.11
N ASP A 439 8.12 -4.54 1.86
CA ASP A 439 7.96 -3.42 2.79
C ASP A 439 7.31 -3.86 4.11
N TYR A 440 6.26 -4.68 4.02
CA TYR A 440 5.59 -5.22 5.22
C TYR A 440 6.49 -6.20 5.98
N ARG A 441 7.19 -7.10 5.28
CA ARG A 441 8.18 -8.00 5.88
C ARG A 441 9.24 -7.23 6.66
N GLN A 442 9.74 -6.13 6.11
CA GLN A 442 10.70 -5.26 6.77
C GLN A 442 10.09 -4.58 8.01
N LYS A 443 8.93 -3.95 7.87
CA LYS A 443 8.29 -3.14 8.93
C LYS A 443 7.81 -3.95 10.12
N PHE A 444 7.25 -5.12 9.87
CA PHE A 444 6.87 -6.06 10.92
C PHE A 444 8.06 -6.89 11.44
N ASN A 445 9.28 -6.57 11.03
CA ASN A 445 10.52 -7.26 11.41
C ASN A 445 10.41 -8.79 11.24
N SER A 446 9.88 -9.21 10.10
CA SER A 446 9.61 -10.61 9.78
C SER A 446 9.94 -10.87 8.29
N PRO A 447 11.23 -11.01 7.93
CA PRO A 447 11.69 -11.14 6.54
C PRO A 447 11.06 -12.31 5.79
N ASP A 448 10.73 -13.39 6.50
CA ASP A 448 10.14 -14.60 5.92
C ASP A 448 8.62 -14.68 6.13
N MET A 449 7.96 -13.57 6.51
CA MET A 449 6.52 -13.55 6.79
C MET A 449 5.72 -14.14 5.63
N PRO A 450 4.89 -15.17 5.88
CA PRO A 450 4.02 -15.74 4.86
C PRO A 450 2.98 -14.75 4.36
N PHE A 451 2.79 -14.73 3.04
CA PHE A 451 1.70 -14.01 2.37
C PHE A 451 0.87 -14.99 1.56
N VAL A 452 -0.45 -14.97 1.75
CA VAL A 452 -1.40 -15.70 0.90
C VAL A 452 -2.17 -14.70 0.06
N VAL A 453 -1.95 -14.72 -1.25
CA VAL A 453 -2.58 -13.84 -2.24
C VAL A 453 -3.75 -14.56 -2.89
N VAL A 454 -4.94 -13.98 -2.84
CA VAL A 454 -6.14 -14.60 -3.44
C VAL A 454 -6.38 -14.03 -4.83
N GLN A 455 -6.50 -14.90 -5.84
CA GLN A 455 -6.81 -14.48 -7.21
C GLN A 455 -8.20 -13.86 -7.33
N LEU A 456 -8.39 -13.09 -8.41
CA LEU A 456 -9.70 -12.53 -8.73
C LEU A 456 -10.59 -13.62 -9.33
N ALA A 457 -11.82 -13.71 -8.82
CA ALA A 457 -12.84 -14.59 -9.39
C ALA A 457 -13.27 -14.09 -10.78
N PRO A 458 -13.63 -14.99 -11.72
CA PRO A 458 -14.21 -14.61 -13.01
C PRO A 458 -15.53 -13.83 -12.86
N TYR A 459 -15.67 -12.67 -13.52
CA TYR A 459 -16.93 -11.90 -13.66
C TYR A 459 -16.98 -11.04 -14.96
N SER A 460 -18.17 -10.66 -15.42
CA SER A 460 -18.40 -10.28 -16.83
C SER A 460 -17.91 -8.93 -17.35
N LYS A 461 -17.60 -7.96 -16.48
CA LYS A 461 -17.52 -6.55 -16.89
C LYS A 461 -16.14 -6.03 -17.26
N LYS A 462 -15.06 -6.75 -16.95
CA LYS A 462 -13.70 -6.22 -17.09
C LYS A 462 -12.67 -7.29 -17.46
N ASP A 463 -11.67 -6.83 -18.19
CA ASP A 463 -10.48 -7.60 -18.54
C ASP A 463 -9.52 -7.62 -17.34
N HIS A 464 -9.56 -8.69 -16.52
CA HIS A 464 -8.69 -8.91 -15.36
C HIS A 464 -7.47 -9.78 -15.67
N LYS A 465 -7.16 -9.98 -16.94
CA LYS A 465 -6.46 -11.21 -17.37
C LYS A 465 -5.03 -11.29 -16.89
N ASP A 466 -4.34 -10.17 -16.97
CA ASP A 466 -2.93 -10.11 -16.62
C ASP A 466 -2.71 -10.07 -15.10
N ILE A 467 -3.68 -9.62 -14.30
CA ILE A 467 -3.46 -9.52 -12.85
C ILE A 467 -3.43 -10.88 -12.16
N ASN A 468 -4.21 -11.85 -12.62
CA ASN A 468 -4.16 -13.22 -12.08
C ASN A 468 -2.83 -13.91 -12.43
N GLN A 469 -2.27 -13.63 -13.62
CA GLN A 469 -0.92 -14.07 -13.97
C GLN A 469 0.14 -13.38 -13.09
N VAL A 470 -0.02 -12.09 -12.79
CA VAL A 470 0.87 -11.36 -11.87
C VAL A 470 0.89 -11.99 -10.48
N PHE A 471 -0.27 -12.43 -9.95
CA PHE A 471 -0.30 -13.15 -8.68
C PHE A 471 0.51 -14.45 -8.74
N LEU A 472 0.29 -15.27 -9.77
CA LEU A 472 1.02 -16.53 -9.95
C LEU A 472 2.53 -16.29 -10.13
N ASP A 473 2.91 -15.27 -10.89
CA ASP A 473 4.30 -14.85 -11.04
C ASP A 473 4.91 -14.39 -9.72
N THR A 474 4.13 -13.74 -8.85
CA THR A 474 4.58 -13.32 -7.51
C THR A 474 4.87 -14.54 -6.63
N HIS A 475 3.97 -15.53 -6.62
CA HIS A 475 4.18 -16.82 -5.94
C HIS A 475 5.47 -17.51 -6.41
N LYS A 476 5.71 -17.54 -7.73
CA LYS A 476 6.90 -18.18 -8.31
C LYS A 476 8.22 -17.46 -8.02
N ARG A 477 8.18 -16.16 -7.72
CA ARG A 477 9.37 -15.30 -7.59
C ARG A 477 9.73 -14.98 -6.14
N MET A 478 8.84 -15.23 -5.19
CA MET A 478 9.01 -14.84 -3.80
C MET A 478 8.78 -16.03 -2.86
N ASP A 479 9.78 -16.31 -2.02
CA ASP A 479 9.67 -17.33 -0.98
C ASP A 479 8.55 -16.99 0.01
N ASN A 480 7.89 -18.02 0.56
CA ASN A 480 6.77 -17.91 1.50
C ASN A 480 5.61 -17.03 1.02
N VAL A 481 5.41 -16.92 -0.29
CA VAL A 481 4.19 -16.36 -0.87
C VAL A 481 3.42 -17.51 -1.49
N ALA A 482 2.15 -17.69 -1.15
CA ALA A 482 1.23 -18.64 -1.80
C ALA A 482 0.14 -17.88 -2.55
N VAL A 483 -0.43 -18.52 -3.57
CA VAL A 483 -1.59 -18.00 -4.30
C VAL A 483 -2.75 -18.96 -4.21
N VAL A 484 -3.95 -18.43 -3.98
CA VAL A 484 -5.20 -19.20 -3.97
C VAL A 484 -5.94 -18.98 -5.29
N SER A 485 -6.15 -20.06 -6.05
CA SER A 485 -6.96 -20.00 -7.26
C SER A 485 -8.46 -19.90 -6.95
N THR A 486 -9.11 -19.01 -7.68
CA THR A 486 -10.56 -18.77 -7.65
C THR A 486 -11.21 -19.01 -9.01
N ALA A 487 -10.51 -19.72 -9.91
CA ALA A 487 -10.93 -19.89 -11.31
C ALA A 487 -12.30 -20.56 -11.48
N ASN A 488 -12.77 -21.30 -10.48
CA ASN A 488 -14.06 -21.98 -10.45
C ASN A 488 -15.09 -21.34 -9.48
N GLU A 489 -14.81 -20.15 -8.93
CA GLU A 489 -15.67 -19.46 -7.95
C GLU A 489 -16.36 -18.21 -8.53
N GLY A 490 -16.66 -18.22 -9.83
CA GLY A 490 -17.54 -17.21 -10.45
C GLY A 490 -18.99 -17.28 -9.92
N PRO A 491 -19.89 -16.38 -10.35
CA PRO A 491 -21.28 -16.37 -9.92
C PRO A 491 -21.99 -17.70 -10.26
N LYS A 492 -22.20 -18.54 -9.23
CA LYS A 492 -22.92 -19.82 -9.31
C LYS A 492 -24.40 -19.60 -8.99
N GLY A 493 -25.27 -19.67 -10.00
CA GLY A 493 -26.72 -19.68 -9.79
C GLY A 493 -27.35 -18.32 -9.44
N TYR A 494 -26.67 -17.21 -9.74
CA TYR A 494 -27.23 -15.87 -9.61
C TYR A 494 -27.75 -15.37 -10.96
N THR A 495 -28.83 -14.61 -10.93
CA THR A 495 -29.43 -14.01 -12.13
C THR A 495 -28.59 -12.88 -12.74
N ASP A 496 -27.45 -12.56 -12.13
CA ASP A 496 -26.57 -11.47 -12.53
C ASP A 496 -25.13 -11.98 -12.70
N GLU A 497 -24.75 -12.29 -13.94
CA GLU A 497 -23.37 -12.62 -14.33
C GLU A 497 -22.40 -11.43 -14.15
N GLU A 498 -22.91 -10.26 -13.75
CA GLU A 498 -22.14 -9.05 -13.43
C GLU A 498 -21.70 -8.96 -11.96
N GLU A 499 -22.08 -9.93 -11.11
CA GLU A 499 -21.69 -9.96 -9.69
C GLU A 499 -20.18 -10.19 -9.52
N ILE A 500 -19.51 -9.16 -9.00
CA ILE A 500 -18.07 -9.10 -8.73
C ILE A 500 -17.71 -9.68 -7.34
N HIS A 501 -18.72 -9.91 -6.49
CA HIS A 501 -18.59 -10.42 -5.13
C HIS A 501 -19.23 -11.80 -4.98
N PRO A 502 -18.56 -12.88 -5.41
CA PRO A 502 -19.13 -14.22 -5.29
C PRO A 502 -19.38 -14.57 -3.82
N MET A 503 -20.61 -15.01 -3.50
CA MET A 503 -21.02 -15.30 -2.12
C MET A 503 -20.50 -16.66 -1.61
N THR A 504 -20.04 -17.53 -2.50
CA THR A 504 -19.42 -18.82 -2.17
C THR A 504 -17.99 -18.60 -1.68
N LYS A 505 -17.83 -18.17 -0.42
CA LYS A 505 -16.51 -17.87 0.19
C LYS A 505 -15.80 -19.07 0.79
N ARG A 506 -16.53 -20.13 1.13
CA ARG A 506 -15.98 -21.31 1.80
C ARG A 506 -14.82 -21.97 1.06
N PRO A 507 -14.91 -22.31 -0.24
CA PRO A 507 -13.79 -22.91 -0.95
C PRO A 507 -12.54 -22.01 -0.97
N VAL A 508 -12.73 -20.69 -1.04
CA VAL A 508 -11.62 -19.73 -0.98
C VAL A 508 -10.96 -19.73 0.39
N GLY A 509 -11.76 -19.68 1.47
CA GLY A 509 -11.26 -19.77 2.84
C GLY A 509 -10.55 -21.10 3.15
N ASP A 510 -11.09 -22.22 2.69
CA ASP A 510 -10.46 -23.54 2.84
C ASP A 510 -9.09 -23.60 2.12
N ARG A 511 -8.97 -23.00 0.93
CA ARG A 511 -7.70 -22.94 0.20
C ARG A 511 -6.68 -22.00 0.86
N VAL A 512 -7.14 -20.90 1.47
CA VAL A 512 -6.28 -20.05 2.30
C VAL A 512 -5.77 -20.85 3.51
N PHE A 513 -6.64 -21.65 4.14
CA PHE A 513 -6.21 -22.58 5.20
C PHE A 513 -5.12 -23.52 4.70
N TYR A 514 -5.31 -24.23 3.59
CA TYR A 514 -4.29 -25.16 3.08
C TYR A 514 -2.93 -24.50 2.85
N SER A 515 -2.93 -23.29 2.29
CA SER A 515 -1.70 -22.52 2.07
C SER A 515 -1.01 -22.13 3.39
N LEU A 516 -1.77 -21.59 4.34
CA LEU A 516 -1.23 -21.20 5.65
C LEU A 516 -0.78 -22.40 6.47
N ASP A 517 -1.53 -23.49 6.44
CA ASP A 517 -1.24 -24.72 7.16
C ASP A 517 0.07 -25.35 6.68
N ASN A 518 0.27 -25.42 5.37
CA ASN A 518 1.53 -25.87 4.79
C ASN A 518 2.70 -24.95 5.19
N ILE A 519 2.57 -23.63 5.03
CA ILE A 519 3.70 -22.71 5.26
C ILE A 519 4.02 -22.53 6.75
N LEU A 520 3.02 -22.40 7.62
CA LEU A 520 3.21 -22.11 9.05
C LEU A 520 3.47 -23.37 9.88
N TYR A 521 2.93 -24.52 9.47
CA TYR A 521 2.98 -25.76 10.26
C TYR A 521 3.77 -26.88 9.57
N GLY A 522 4.20 -26.70 8.32
CA GLY A 522 5.01 -27.68 7.59
C GLY A 522 4.24 -28.93 7.19
N GLU A 523 2.92 -28.83 7.04
CA GLU A 523 2.06 -29.97 6.74
C GLU A 523 2.20 -30.41 5.27
N GLU A 524 2.43 -31.70 5.05
CA GLU A 524 2.68 -32.28 3.72
C GLU A 524 1.42 -32.92 3.13
N TYR A 525 0.58 -32.11 2.50
CA TYR A 525 -0.51 -32.56 1.64
C TYR A 525 -0.67 -31.63 0.43
N GLU A 526 -1.48 -32.02 -0.55
CA GLU A 526 -1.74 -31.20 -1.73
C GLU A 526 -2.50 -29.93 -1.33
N TYR A 527 -1.75 -28.84 -1.15
CA TYR A 527 -2.26 -27.55 -0.66
C TYR A 527 -2.56 -26.56 -1.79
N SER A 528 -2.15 -26.88 -3.01
CA SER A 528 -2.27 -26.01 -4.18
C SER A 528 -3.06 -26.69 -5.30
N GLY A 529 -3.50 -25.91 -6.28
CA GLY A 529 -4.15 -26.42 -7.48
C GLY A 529 -3.13 -26.69 -8.59
N PRO A 530 -3.53 -27.37 -9.69
CA PRO A 530 -2.62 -27.61 -10.80
C PRO A 530 -1.97 -26.33 -11.31
N GLU A 531 -0.64 -26.32 -11.30
CA GLU A 531 0.14 -25.19 -11.77
C GLU A 531 0.83 -25.55 -13.08
N TYR A 532 0.63 -24.73 -14.10
CA TYR A 532 1.27 -24.92 -15.40
C TYR A 532 2.79 -24.82 -15.27
N MET A 533 3.47 -25.86 -15.75
CA MET A 533 4.93 -25.99 -15.77
C MET A 533 5.50 -25.63 -17.15
N TYR A 534 5.06 -26.33 -18.19
CA TYR A 534 5.55 -26.14 -19.56
C TYR A 534 4.62 -26.79 -20.61
N MET A 535 4.86 -26.47 -21.88
CA MET A 535 4.10 -26.95 -23.04
C MET A 535 5.01 -27.67 -24.04
N LYS A 536 4.56 -28.82 -24.58
CA LYS A 536 5.24 -29.56 -25.67
C LYS A 536 4.31 -29.75 -26.86
N TYR A 537 4.85 -30.10 -28.03
CA TYR A 537 4.03 -30.66 -29.10
C TYR A 537 4.05 -32.20 -29.08
N LYS A 538 2.89 -32.78 -29.30
CA LYS A 538 2.71 -34.19 -29.69
C LYS A 538 1.81 -34.21 -30.91
N ASP A 539 2.30 -34.74 -32.03
CA ASP A 539 1.57 -34.75 -33.31
C ASP A 539 1.06 -33.35 -33.72
N LYS A 540 1.92 -32.34 -33.56
CA LYS A 540 1.65 -30.90 -33.78
C LYS A 540 0.58 -30.27 -32.88
N LYS A 541 0.07 -30.99 -31.87
CA LYS A 541 -0.87 -30.46 -30.88
C LYS A 541 -0.16 -30.10 -29.58
N PRO A 542 -0.48 -28.97 -28.93
CA PRO A 542 0.06 -28.64 -27.62
C PRO A 542 -0.37 -29.64 -26.55
N VAL A 543 0.59 -30.03 -25.70
CA VAL A 543 0.43 -30.85 -24.50
C VAL A 543 0.99 -30.05 -23.33
N LEU A 544 0.13 -29.75 -22.36
CA LEU A 544 0.43 -28.95 -21.18
C LEU A 544 0.74 -29.87 -20.00
N TYR A 545 1.80 -29.54 -19.27
CA TYR A 545 2.27 -30.28 -18.10
C TYR A 545 2.08 -29.45 -16.84
N PHE A 546 1.70 -30.12 -15.75
CA PHE A 546 1.33 -29.47 -14.50
C PHE A 546 2.08 -30.08 -13.30
N SER A 547 2.40 -29.24 -12.33
CA SER A 547 2.67 -29.66 -10.94
C SER A 547 1.37 -29.60 -10.13
N HIS A 548 1.43 -29.98 -8.84
CA HIS A 548 0.28 -29.91 -7.93
C HIS A 548 -0.97 -30.66 -8.42
N THR A 549 -0.75 -31.78 -9.11
CA THR A 549 -1.81 -32.64 -9.62
C THR A 549 -2.30 -33.65 -8.58
N GLY A 550 -1.68 -33.73 -7.40
CA GLY A 550 -1.84 -34.85 -6.47
C GLY A 550 -1.75 -36.19 -7.20
N LYS A 551 -2.82 -37.00 -7.14
CA LYS A 551 -2.90 -38.30 -7.85
C LYS A 551 -3.34 -38.19 -9.31
N GLY A 552 -3.78 -37.03 -9.77
CA GLY A 552 -4.20 -36.82 -11.15
C GLY A 552 -5.05 -35.56 -11.37
N LEU A 553 -5.17 -35.16 -12.63
CA LEU A 553 -6.07 -34.08 -13.05
C LEU A 553 -7.51 -34.60 -13.20
N LYS A 554 -8.49 -33.76 -12.89
CA LYS A 554 -9.92 -34.06 -13.08
C LYS A 554 -10.73 -32.86 -13.54
N ILE A 555 -11.91 -33.16 -14.08
CA ILE A 555 -12.93 -32.18 -14.42
C ILE A 555 -13.80 -31.96 -13.17
N ALA A 556 -13.96 -30.71 -12.76
CA ALA A 556 -14.75 -30.34 -11.59
C ALA A 556 -16.25 -30.63 -11.78
N ASN A 557 -16.98 -30.69 -10.66
CA ASN A 557 -18.45 -30.70 -10.60
C ASN A 557 -19.16 -31.84 -11.35
N GLY A 558 -18.45 -32.94 -11.65
CA GLY A 558 -19.02 -34.06 -12.40
C GLY A 558 -19.35 -33.74 -13.86
N GLU A 559 -18.79 -32.64 -14.38
CA GLU A 559 -18.90 -32.31 -15.81
C GLU A 559 -18.10 -33.32 -16.65
N THR A 560 -18.54 -33.53 -17.88
CA THR A 560 -17.92 -34.49 -18.81
C THR A 560 -16.95 -33.85 -19.79
N GLU A 561 -16.98 -32.52 -19.94
CA GLU A 561 -16.16 -31.78 -20.88
C GLU A 561 -15.23 -30.81 -20.14
N LEU A 562 -13.95 -30.82 -20.54
CA LEU A 562 -12.95 -29.88 -20.04
C LEU A 562 -13.10 -28.54 -20.77
N LYS A 563 -13.22 -27.45 -20.00
CA LYS A 563 -13.54 -26.10 -20.48
C LYS A 563 -12.49 -25.09 -20.05
N GLY A 564 -12.58 -23.90 -20.65
CA GLY A 564 -11.77 -22.73 -20.26
C GLY A 564 -10.47 -22.58 -21.04
N PHE A 565 -10.26 -23.35 -22.12
CA PHE A 565 -9.07 -23.27 -22.97
C PHE A 565 -9.31 -22.43 -24.23
N LYS A 566 -8.37 -21.54 -24.50
CA LYS A 566 -8.22 -20.87 -25.79
C LYS A 566 -6.85 -21.12 -26.36
N ALA A 567 -6.73 -21.16 -27.68
CA ALA A 567 -5.43 -21.26 -28.32
C ALA A 567 -5.33 -20.37 -29.55
N SER A 568 -4.11 -20.04 -29.93
CA SER A 568 -3.79 -19.15 -31.04
C SER A 568 -2.61 -19.69 -31.84
N LYS A 569 -2.69 -19.57 -33.16
CA LYS A 569 -1.59 -19.89 -34.08
C LYS A 569 -0.64 -18.72 -34.33
N ASP A 570 -1.06 -17.50 -34.04
CA ASP A 570 -0.32 -16.27 -34.31
C ASP A 570 -0.06 -15.43 -33.04
N GLY A 571 -0.54 -15.88 -31.88
CA GLY A 571 -0.43 -15.18 -30.60
C GLY A 571 -1.36 -13.98 -30.47
N VAL A 572 -2.19 -13.69 -31.47
CA VAL A 572 -3.07 -12.52 -31.55
C VAL A 572 -4.53 -12.94 -31.55
N ASN A 573 -4.89 -13.89 -32.41
CA ASN A 573 -6.26 -14.37 -32.59
C ASN A 573 -6.47 -15.65 -31.76
N PHE A 574 -7.32 -15.58 -30.75
CA PHE A 574 -7.60 -16.69 -29.84
C PHE A 574 -8.97 -17.29 -30.12
N GLU A 575 -9.00 -18.62 -30.29
CA GLU A 575 -10.20 -19.40 -30.50
C GLU A 575 -10.43 -20.32 -29.30
N ASN A 576 -11.70 -20.61 -28.98
CA ASN A 576 -12.03 -21.68 -28.04
C ASN A 576 -11.61 -23.01 -28.63
N VAL A 577 -10.98 -23.85 -27.81
CA VAL A 577 -10.47 -25.15 -28.23
C VAL A 577 -10.90 -26.22 -27.24
N SER A 578 -11.31 -27.36 -27.77
CA SER A 578 -11.50 -28.55 -26.95
C SER A 578 -10.16 -29.02 -26.39
N ALA A 579 -10.20 -29.61 -25.20
CA ALA A 579 -9.04 -30.15 -24.54
C ALA A 579 -9.41 -31.45 -23.82
N ARG A 580 -8.43 -32.32 -23.57
CA ARG A 580 -8.64 -33.58 -22.84
C ARG A 580 -7.52 -33.84 -21.85
N ILE A 581 -7.87 -34.46 -20.73
CA ILE A 581 -6.92 -34.90 -19.72
C ILE A 581 -6.31 -36.25 -20.16
N GLU A 582 -4.98 -36.34 -20.17
CA GLU A 582 -4.22 -37.58 -20.34
C GLU A 582 -3.25 -37.71 -19.16
N GLY A 583 -3.66 -38.45 -18.12
CA GLY A 583 -2.89 -38.56 -16.87
C GLY A 583 -2.75 -37.20 -16.16
N ASN A 584 -1.52 -36.72 -16.03
CA ASN A 584 -1.19 -35.42 -15.43
C ASN A 584 -0.97 -34.31 -16.48
N THR A 585 -1.43 -34.53 -17.71
CA THR A 585 -1.29 -33.58 -18.82
C THR A 585 -2.63 -33.20 -19.41
N VAL A 586 -2.67 -32.06 -20.08
CA VAL A 586 -3.82 -31.62 -20.89
C VAL A 586 -3.39 -31.50 -22.33
N VAL A 587 -4.06 -32.21 -23.23
CA VAL A 587 -3.84 -32.12 -24.67
C VAL A 587 -4.86 -31.17 -25.29
N ILE A 588 -4.35 -30.16 -26.00
CA ILE A 588 -5.16 -29.15 -26.69
C ILE A 588 -5.49 -29.62 -28.10
N ASP A 589 -6.75 -29.55 -28.49
CA ASP A 589 -7.22 -29.99 -29.80
C ASP A 589 -7.09 -28.90 -30.87
N MET A 590 -5.86 -28.40 -31.05
CA MET A 590 -5.52 -27.43 -32.09
C MET A 590 -4.11 -27.69 -32.60
N VAL A 591 -3.98 -27.92 -33.91
CA VAL A 591 -2.68 -28.15 -34.56
C VAL A 591 -1.96 -26.82 -34.79
N ASP A 592 -0.66 -26.80 -34.51
CA ASP A 592 0.26 -25.66 -34.71
C ASP A 592 -0.12 -24.40 -33.90
N ALA A 593 -0.85 -24.56 -32.80
CA ALA A 593 -1.10 -23.46 -31.86
C ALA A 593 0.18 -23.09 -31.11
N ILE A 594 0.63 -21.86 -31.23
CA ILE A 594 1.86 -21.34 -30.59
C ILE A 594 1.61 -20.81 -29.19
N GLU A 595 0.35 -20.51 -28.86
CA GLU A 595 -0.06 -20.03 -27.55
C GLU A 595 -1.36 -20.68 -27.09
N VAL A 596 -1.44 -21.01 -25.80
CA VAL A 596 -2.61 -21.55 -25.12
C VAL A 596 -2.86 -20.73 -23.85
N ARG A 597 -4.14 -20.47 -23.56
CA ARG A 597 -4.61 -19.75 -22.38
C ARG A 597 -5.66 -20.58 -21.66
N TYR A 598 -5.59 -20.61 -20.33
CA TYR A 598 -6.58 -21.27 -19.49
C TYR A 598 -7.20 -20.28 -18.50
N SER A 599 -8.54 -20.26 -18.43
CA SER A 599 -9.35 -19.38 -17.56
C SER A 599 -8.91 -17.91 -17.60
N PHE A 600 -8.41 -17.47 -18.75
CA PHE A 600 -7.78 -16.17 -18.99
C PHE A 600 -8.79 -15.14 -19.50
N VAL A 601 -10.09 -15.36 -19.40
CA VAL A 601 -11.12 -14.34 -19.68
C VAL A 601 -12.24 -14.56 -18.69
N ALA A 602 -12.72 -13.46 -18.12
CA ALA A 602 -13.73 -13.48 -17.08
C ALA A 602 -15.14 -13.75 -17.63
N THR A 603 -15.41 -13.44 -18.90
CA THR A 603 -16.62 -13.82 -19.65
C THR A 603 -16.35 -14.20 -21.09
N GLU A 604 -17.15 -15.13 -21.57
CA GLU A 604 -17.53 -15.20 -22.97
C GLU A 604 -19.00 -14.79 -23.12
N SER A 605 -19.34 -14.24 -24.28
CA SER A 605 -20.72 -13.95 -24.72
C SER A 605 -21.64 -15.19 -24.80
N ASN A 606 -21.17 -16.36 -24.35
CA ASN A 606 -21.90 -17.62 -24.28
C ASN A 606 -22.10 -18.16 -22.84
N GLY A 607 -21.79 -17.38 -21.79
CA GLY A 607 -22.18 -17.69 -20.42
C GLY A 607 -21.32 -18.72 -19.67
N THR A 608 -20.14 -19.12 -20.18
CA THR A 608 -19.22 -19.99 -19.42
C THR A 608 -18.20 -19.15 -18.65
N LEU A 609 -18.41 -18.97 -17.35
CA LEU A 609 -17.48 -18.27 -16.46
C LEU A 609 -16.44 -19.24 -15.87
N GLY A 610 -15.17 -19.03 -16.22
CA GLY A 610 -14.05 -19.76 -15.61
C GLY A 610 -13.72 -21.13 -16.24
N GLY A 611 -12.71 -21.78 -15.68
CA GLY A 611 -12.27 -23.13 -16.08
C GLY A 611 -12.61 -24.18 -15.03
N ASN A 612 -12.74 -25.43 -15.47
CA ASN A 612 -13.14 -26.57 -14.63
C ASN A 612 -12.03 -27.62 -14.44
N LEU A 613 -10.77 -27.30 -14.76
CA LEU A 613 -9.61 -28.15 -14.45
C LEU A 613 -9.28 -28.07 -12.96
N THR A 614 -9.19 -29.23 -12.30
CA THR A 614 -8.81 -29.38 -10.89
C THR A 614 -7.82 -30.54 -10.73
N ASN A 615 -7.16 -30.62 -9.58
CA ASN A 615 -6.45 -31.85 -9.15
C ASN A 615 -7.41 -32.82 -8.46
N ASP A 616 -6.90 -33.95 -7.98
CA ASP A 616 -7.70 -34.98 -7.31
C ASP A 616 -8.36 -34.49 -6.01
N THR A 617 -7.88 -33.41 -5.39
CA THR A 617 -8.44 -32.79 -4.18
C THR A 617 -9.44 -31.65 -4.45
N ASP A 618 -9.92 -31.48 -5.69
CA ASP A 618 -10.88 -30.44 -6.08
C ASP A 618 -10.34 -29.00 -6.02
N ILE A 619 -9.02 -28.81 -5.93
CA ILE A 619 -8.41 -27.48 -6.00
C ILE A 619 -8.25 -27.09 -7.48
N PRO A 620 -8.78 -25.93 -7.91
CA PRO A 620 -8.77 -25.52 -9.32
C PRO A 620 -7.37 -25.14 -9.79
N ALA A 621 -7.08 -25.44 -11.04
CA ALA A 621 -5.88 -24.97 -11.70
C ALA A 621 -5.83 -23.43 -11.71
N PHE A 622 -4.63 -22.87 -11.61
CA PHE A 622 -4.44 -21.42 -11.75
C PHE A 622 -4.71 -21.00 -13.20
N PRO A 623 -5.29 -19.81 -13.46
CA PRO A 623 -5.25 -19.20 -14.77
C PRO A 623 -3.80 -19.01 -15.23
N PHE A 624 -3.50 -19.33 -16.49
CA PHE A 624 -2.16 -19.20 -17.05
C PHE A 624 -2.17 -18.88 -18.55
N ARG A 625 -1.02 -18.38 -19.02
CA ARG A 625 -0.62 -18.30 -20.43
C ARG A 625 0.55 -19.25 -20.68
N ALA A 626 0.44 -20.07 -21.71
CA ALA A 626 1.48 -20.97 -22.18
C ALA A 626 1.85 -20.58 -23.62
N SER A 627 3.12 -20.27 -23.87
CA SER A 627 3.60 -19.85 -25.20
C SER A 627 4.85 -20.60 -25.58
N LEU A 628 4.99 -20.91 -26.87
CA LEU A 628 6.26 -21.39 -27.43
C LEU A 628 6.96 -20.25 -28.18
N PRO A 629 8.25 -20.05 -27.94
CA PRO A 629 9.13 -20.88 -27.12
C PRO A 629 9.13 -20.42 -25.66
N ASP A 630 9.19 -21.39 -24.75
CA ASP A 630 9.42 -21.12 -23.33
C ASP A 630 10.92 -21.34 -23.06
N VAL A 631 11.69 -20.26 -23.05
CA VAL A 631 13.12 -20.30 -22.77
C VAL A 631 13.37 -19.84 -21.35
N GLU A 632 14.04 -20.67 -20.56
CA GLU A 632 14.57 -20.31 -19.25
C GLU A 632 16.03 -19.86 -19.40
N ILE A 633 16.39 -18.73 -18.79
CA ILE A 633 17.80 -18.36 -18.64
C ILE A 633 18.29 -19.08 -17.38
N VAL A 634 19.23 -20.02 -17.54
CA VAL A 634 19.85 -20.78 -16.44
C VAL A 634 20.93 -19.95 -15.76
N SER A 635 21.74 -19.24 -16.55
CA SER A 635 22.79 -18.36 -16.04
C SER A 635 23.18 -17.30 -17.07
N ALA A 636 23.69 -16.17 -16.61
CA ALA A 636 24.36 -15.19 -17.46
C ALA A 636 25.63 -14.72 -16.75
N VAL A 637 26.79 -15.06 -17.31
CA VAL A 637 28.11 -14.82 -16.70
C VAL A 637 28.97 -13.99 -17.64
N LEU A 638 29.67 -12.98 -17.11
CA LEU A 638 30.71 -12.28 -17.86
C LEU A 638 32.02 -13.05 -17.73
N ASN A 639 32.56 -13.51 -18.85
CA ASN A 639 33.86 -14.15 -18.91
C ASN A 639 34.89 -13.20 -19.52
N LYS A 640 35.93 -12.91 -18.75
CA LYS A 640 37.05 -12.06 -19.17
C LYS A 640 38.28 -12.93 -19.37
N SER A 641 38.82 -12.92 -20.58
CA SER A 641 40.13 -13.49 -20.91
C SER A 641 41.11 -12.39 -21.29
N GLU A 642 42.41 -12.71 -21.33
CA GLU A 642 43.45 -11.77 -21.78
C GLU A 642 43.22 -11.24 -23.21
N ALA A 643 42.47 -11.98 -24.04
CA ALA A 643 42.23 -11.64 -25.44
C ALA A 643 40.85 -11.00 -25.69
N ASN A 644 39.79 -11.45 -25.01
CA ASN A 644 38.40 -11.04 -25.27
C ASN A 644 37.53 -11.11 -24.01
N THR A 645 36.44 -10.31 -23.98
CA THR A 645 35.35 -10.45 -23.00
C THR A 645 34.10 -10.97 -23.69
N THR A 646 33.43 -11.97 -23.10
CA THR A 646 32.13 -12.47 -23.56
C THR A 646 31.10 -12.43 -22.43
N ALA A 647 29.84 -12.29 -22.81
CA ALA A 647 28.70 -12.58 -21.97
C ALA A 647 28.17 -13.95 -22.36
N ASP A 648 28.31 -14.89 -21.45
CA ASP A 648 27.97 -16.29 -21.62
C ASP A 648 26.59 -16.52 -21.00
N ILE A 649 25.59 -16.69 -21.84
CA ILE A 649 24.20 -16.89 -21.47
C ILE A 649 23.89 -18.37 -21.66
N THR A 650 23.65 -19.08 -20.57
CA THR A 650 23.13 -20.44 -20.61
C THR A 650 21.61 -20.34 -20.58
N VAL A 651 20.96 -20.87 -21.62
CA VAL A 651 19.51 -21.00 -21.68
C VAL A 651 19.10 -22.45 -21.73
N ARG A 652 18.01 -22.78 -21.08
CA ARG A 652 17.35 -24.07 -21.17
C ARG A 652 16.07 -23.90 -21.97
N ASN A 653 15.94 -24.66 -23.04
CA ASN A 653 14.70 -24.72 -23.78
C ASN A 653 13.68 -25.56 -22.97
N LYS A 654 12.64 -24.93 -22.43
CA LYS A 654 11.52 -25.65 -21.79
C LYS A 654 10.53 -26.17 -22.84
N GLY A 655 10.56 -25.63 -24.07
CA GLY A 655 9.78 -26.09 -25.21
C GLY A 655 10.46 -27.23 -25.97
N TYR A 656 9.71 -28.25 -26.39
CA TYR A 656 10.24 -29.41 -27.14
C TYR A 656 10.09 -29.22 -28.66
N SER A 657 10.26 -28.00 -29.16
CA SER A 657 10.22 -27.67 -30.60
C SER A 657 11.39 -26.79 -31.00
N GLU A 658 11.86 -26.94 -32.25
CA GLU A 658 12.90 -26.07 -32.81
C GLU A 658 12.43 -24.61 -32.81
N PHE A 659 13.29 -23.70 -32.33
CA PHE A 659 13.04 -22.26 -32.33
C PHE A 659 14.37 -21.50 -32.46
N ASN A 660 14.31 -20.26 -32.98
CA ASN A 660 15.45 -19.38 -33.20
C ASN A 660 15.42 -18.14 -32.26
N PRO A 661 15.84 -18.25 -30.98
CA PRO A 661 15.91 -17.09 -30.10
C PRO A 661 16.90 -16.06 -30.57
N LYS A 662 16.58 -14.80 -30.25
CA LYS A 662 17.52 -13.70 -30.37
C LYS A 662 18.04 -13.34 -28.98
N PHE A 663 19.35 -13.41 -28.85
CA PHE A 663 20.10 -13.02 -27.67
C PHE A 663 20.65 -11.62 -27.88
N PHE A 664 20.46 -10.75 -26.89
CA PHE A 664 20.95 -9.38 -26.94
C PHE A 664 21.82 -9.11 -25.73
N VAL A 665 22.98 -8.50 -25.94
CA VAL A 665 23.80 -7.98 -24.84
C VAL A 665 23.86 -6.48 -25.00
N ALA A 666 23.43 -5.78 -23.96
CA ALA A 666 23.46 -4.33 -23.89
C ALA A 666 24.48 -3.89 -22.84
N VAL A 667 25.39 -3.01 -23.26
CA VAL A 667 26.44 -2.46 -22.40
C VAL A 667 26.05 -1.05 -21.99
N TYR A 668 26.04 -0.78 -20.69
CA TYR A 668 25.66 0.51 -20.13
C TYR A 668 26.80 1.16 -19.35
N GLU A 669 27.24 2.35 -19.78
CA GLU A 669 28.12 3.22 -18.99
C GLU A 669 27.23 4.18 -18.18
N GLY A 670 27.10 3.91 -16.88
CA GLY A 670 26.09 4.56 -16.04
C GLY A 670 24.67 4.21 -16.50
N GLN A 671 23.85 5.22 -16.84
CA GLN A 671 22.51 5.02 -17.42
C GLN A 671 22.49 5.04 -18.97
N LYS A 672 23.64 5.31 -19.61
CA LYS A 672 23.72 5.45 -21.06
C LYS A 672 23.99 4.11 -21.73
N LEU A 673 23.11 3.71 -22.64
CA LEU A 673 23.34 2.56 -23.50
C LEU A 673 24.47 2.88 -24.50
N VAL A 674 25.55 2.10 -24.46
CA VAL A 674 26.78 2.32 -25.25
C VAL A 674 26.86 1.36 -26.44
N SER A 675 26.45 0.11 -26.26
CA SER A 675 26.42 -0.86 -27.35
C SER A 675 25.33 -1.92 -27.15
N VAL A 676 24.82 -2.45 -28.26
CA VAL A 676 23.95 -3.63 -28.30
C VAL A 676 24.52 -4.61 -29.31
N LYS A 677 24.74 -5.85 -28.90
CA LYS A 677 25.08 -6.96 -29.79
C LYS A 677 23.91 -7.93 -29.85
N ILE A 678 23.63 -8.45 -31.05
CA ILE A 678 22.51 -9.34 -31.31
C ILE A 678 23.04 -10.60 -31.97
N GLN A 679 22.68 -11.76 -31.43
CA GLN A 679 22.97 -13.05 -32.02
C GLN A 679 21.68 -13.87 -32.06
N THR A 680 21.44 -14.53 -33.19
CA THR A 680 20.34 -15.49 -33.31
C THR A 680 20.96 -16.87 -33.30
N GLU A 681 20.56 -17.72 -32.35
CA GLU A 681 20.98 -19.11 -32.32
C GLU A 681 19.81 -20.01 -32.64
N LYS A 682 20.07 -21.15 -33.28
CA LYS A 682 19.04 -22.18 -33.48
C LYS A 682 19.07 -23.12 -32.29
N ILE A 683 17.94 -23.26 -31.60
CA ILE A 683 17.76 -24.18 -30.49
C ILE A 683 16.87 -25.33 -30.98
N SER A 684 17.45 -26.53 -31.11
CA SER A 684 16.77 -27.71 -31.66
C SER A 684 16.45 -28.80 -30.63
N THR A 685 16.95 -28.70 -29.39
CA THR A 685 16.75 -29.70 -28.34
C THR A 685 16.44 -29.07 -26.98
N VAL A 686 16.11 -29.92 -25.99
CA VAL A 686 15.79 -29.59 -24.58
C VAL A 686 17.05 -29.29 -23.76
N ASP A 687 18.21 -29.24 -24.40
CA ASP A 687 19.48 -29.10 -23.71
C ASP A 687 19.73 -27.66 -23.28
N GLU A 688 20.58 -27.50 -22.27
CA GLU A 688 21.17 -26.20 -21.96
C GLU A 688 22.09 -25.78 -23.09
N ILE A 689 21.79 -24.64 -23.69
CA ILE A 689 22.60 -24.05 -24.74
C ILE A 689 23.29 -22.83 -24.17
N LYS A 690 24.61 -22.86 -24.25
CA LYS A 690 25.46 -21.74 -23.89
C LYS A 690 25.71 -20.87 -25.12
N VAL A 691 25.19 -19.65 -25.10
CA VAL A 691 25.42 -18.63 -26.12
C VAL A 691 26.43 -17.64 -25.60
N SER A 692 27.55 -17.45 -26.31
CA SER A 692 28.63 -16.54 -25.90
C SER A 692 28.66 -15.35 -26.85
N LEU A 693 28.29 -14.17 -26.36
CA LEU A 693 28.29 -12.93 -27.15
C LEU A 693 29.51 -12.08 -26.79
N PRO A 694 30.28 -11.56 -27.77
CA PRO A 694 31.40 -10.66 -27.49
C PRO A 694 30.89 -9.35 -26.90
N VAL A 695 31.59 -8.84 -25.87
CA VAL A 695 31.25 -7.60 -25.18
C VAL A 695 32.44 -6.63 -25.24
N ASP A 696 32.25 -5.54 -25.96
CA ASP A 696 33.19 -4.43 -25.96
C ASP A 696 32.81 -3.45 -24.84
N TYR A 697 33.53 -3.46 -23.72
CA TYR A 697 33.34 -2.48 -22.65
C TYR A 697 34.69 -1.93 -22.13
N LYS A 698 34.73 -0.65 -21.74
CA LYS A 698 35.99 0.08 -21.51
C LYS A 698 36.39 0.34 -20.05
N ASN A 699 35.56 0.10 -19.02
CA ASN A 699 35.86 0.19 -17.56
C ASN A 699 34.68 -0.36 -16.72
N ASP A 700 34.51 -0.03 -15.42
CA ASP A 700 33.39 -0.42 -14.51
C ASP A 700 31.98 -0.15 -15.07
N THR A 701 31.58 -0.95 -16.05
CA THR A 701 30.43 -0.76 -16.92
C THR A 701 29.44 -1.87 -16.62
N ALA A 702 28.18 -1.54 -16.35
CA ALA A 702 27.16 -2.54 -16.12
C ALA A 702 26.80 -3.21 -17.45
N VAL A 703 26.96 -4.53 -17.53
CA VAL A 703 26.52 -5.31 -18.70
C VAL A 703 25.20 -5.99 -18.34
N ARG A 704 24.19 -5.75 -19.17
CA ARG A 704 22.90 -6.42 -19.06
C ARG A 704 22.70 -7.33 -20.26
N THR A 705 22.43 -8.57 -19.96
CA THR A 705 22.11 -9.61 -20.94
C THR A 705 20.60 -9.76 -21.00
N TYR A 706 20.07 -9.80 -22.22
CA TYR A 706 18.65 -9.93 -22.49
C TYR A 706 18.43 -11.12 -23.42
N VAL A 707 17.43 -11.94 -23.13
CA VAL A 707 16.96 -12.98 -24.06
C VAL A 707 15.57 -12.59 -24.49
N TRP A 708 15.40 -12.49 -25.81
CA TRP A 708 14.08 -12.37 -26.43
C TRP A 708 13.67 -13.74 -26.96
N ASP A 709 12.58 -14.24 -26.42
CA ASP A 709 11.97 -15.49 -26.84
C ASP A 709 11.15 -15.35 -28.14
N GLY A 710 11.08 -14.16 -28.74
CA GLY A 710 10.30 -13.92 -29.96
C GLY A 710 8.81 -13.64 -29.74
N ASN A 711 8.30 -13.75 -28.50
CA ASN A 711 6.88 -13.57 -28.15
C ASN A 711 6.59 -12.28 -27.35
N GLY A 712 7.50 -11.31 -27.45
CA GLY A 712 7.35 -10.00 -26.78
C GLY A 712 7.78 -9.99 -25.31
N SER A 713 8.27 -11.11 -24.77
CA SER A 713 8.87 -11.15 -23.43
C SER A 713 10.38 -10.96 -23.54
N ILE A 714 10.91 -9.94 -22.87
CA ILE A 714 12.36 -9.71 -22.76
C ILE A 714 12.75 -10.08 -21.33
N LYS A 715 13.47 -11.19 -21.16
CA LYS A 715 14.03 -11.58 -19.86
C LYS A 715 15.39 -10.90 -19.70
N ALA A 716 15.52 -10.05 -18.69
CA ALA A 716 16.74 -9.30 -18.40
C ALA A 716 17.51 -9.93 -17.24
N TYR A 717 18.82 -10.11 -17.41
CA TYR A 717 19.76 -10.48 -16.37
C TYR A 717 20.90 -9.46 -16.33
N THR A 718 21.29 -9.03 -15.14
CA THR A 718 22.51 -8.25 -14.96
C THR A 718 23.62 -9.22 -14.63
N ALA A 719 24.63 -9.32 -15.50
CA ALA A 719 25.78 -10.15 -15.22
C ALA A 719 26.72 -9.36 -14.28
N SER A 720 26.87 -9.81 -13.03
CA SER A 720 27.88 -9.31 -12.10
C SER A 720 29.18 -10.10 -12.26
N HIS A 721 30.32 -9.51 -11.88
CA HIS A 721 31.65 -10.11 -12.01
C HIS A 721 31.86 -11.38 -11.15
N ASP A 722 30.95 -11.70 -10.25
CA ASP A 722 31.02 -12.90 -9.40
C ASP A 722 29.61 -13.44 -9.13
N VAL A 723 29.24 -14.54 -9.79
CA VAL A 723 28.31 -15.54 -9.25
C VAL A 723 28.78 -16.91 -9.74
N LYS A 724 29.22 -17.75 -8.80
CA LYS A 724 29.49 -19.17 -9.00
C LYS A 724 28.30 -19.98 -8.53
#